data_AF-A0A7S2G9Q3-F1
#
_entry.id   AF-A0A7S2G9Q3-F1
#
_cell.length_a   1.000
_cell.length_b   1.000
_cell.length_c   1.000
_cell.angle_alpha   90.00
_cell.angle_beta   90.00
_cell.angle_gamma   90.00
#
_symmetry.space_group_name_H-M   'P 1'
#
loop_
_entity.id
_entity.type
_entity.pdbx_description
1 polymer ?
#
loop_
_entity_poly.entity_id
_entity_poly.type
_entity_poly.pdbx_seq_one_letter_code
_entity_poly.pdbx_strand_id
1 'polypeptide(L)'
;PAYAKHTGSAVLRNTMRNSALSETDDEVTRQRRLHEKFGEHERSLQEERSIDPDRFSSQSQATNKGMARGPPRALGAATEPVPQVTVKEISVKQVDRNIAQLRATKEMGGQQGSPGQMSMPADFNSVPAMGGSPTSLPPIPAQRPAPGAGMGMAMDGGGGGGYSPQQQQGVASDGMSLLDACVARRLDAAAVGGGVEPAEGFCRALAAGEVAEPVGLQILSEFSTEAPGVAQACVGNPKQFWKVAALMADLMASLPAGSATFEAATRAFTALGDAVLVSDASTAMGLFCDYGMPKLLPAFKSSPPKREAILRVLYSFSPADVASHTQCLKRLQTLLGSMPLFLHAVALCVDMEAEFTSGPNGSLDLYIYYCEMGLGQPSPALRAAACSMLPALLPHMDPESVASFIPTLQRLSTEDRWWGTRAALLKVAAVLMDSADPATVQVGVGFVNLHFHPRAAASVQKVGVMALAKHASNGYPEILPKLLQVLLGLPPAERLLLVGAADLPAAAGSIEPGAAEPAPNGPPLSSIMADTDALALARALKDEVLASQLENLEVAHMAVLCSCVVAHLSTSAELDQQWTEVFDALHDLVFVALCDPYAAALAATVIEQFAFTSQIKDGILRDPSFVGALRLLFPASDEAAEEMGEGDDVCQALCGAMLRNLAGEGAVFRDAVRDLLSQFVTAPGSLLADVAAEL
;
A
#
# COMPACT_ATOMS: atom_id res chain seq x y z
N PRO A 1 -24.21 -8.74 -34.03
CA PRO A 1 -24.17 -7.99 -32.75
C PRO A 1 -24.01 -6.49 -33.01
N ALA A 2 -24.94 -5.67 -32.52
CA ALA A 2 -24.95 -4.24 -32.74
C ALA A 2 -23.76 -3.57 -32.01
N TYR A 3 -22.68 -3.39 -32.79
CA TYR A 3 -21.56 -2.46 -32.65
C TYR A 3 -20.52 -2.76 -31.55
N ALA A 4 -19.50 -3.54 -31.92
CA ALA A 4 -18.19 -3.49 -31.27
C ALA A 4 -17.59 -2.10 -31.52
N LYS A 5 -17.51 -1.25 -30.49
CA LYS A 5 -16.88 0.07 -30.60
C LYS A 5 -15.38 -0.08 -30.87
N HIS A 6 -14.79 0.94 -31.48
CA HIS A 6 -13.36 0.95 -31.74
C HIS A 6 -12.58 0.86 -30.42
N THR A 7 -11.73 -0.15 -30.31
CA THR A 7 -10.74 -0.25 -29.23
C THR A 7 -9.75 0.90 -29.33
N GLY A 8 -9.09 1.27 -28.23
CA GLY A 8 -8.04 2.31 -28.25
C GLY A 8 -6.96 1.99 -29.29
N SER A 9 -6.63 0.71 -29.47
CA SER A 9 -5.72 0.22 -30.51
C SER A 9 -6.24 0.43 -31.94
N ALA A 10 -7.55 0.31 -32.18
CA ALA A 10 -8.17 0.60 -33.47
C ALA A 10 -8.18 2.10 -33.77
N VAL A 11 -8.42 2.94 -32.76
CA VAL A 11 -8.36 4.42 -32.89
C VAL A 11 -6.94 4.87 -33.23
N LEU A 12 -5.92 4.34 -32.54
CA LEU A 12 -4.51 4.64 -32.82
C LEU A 12 -4.12 4.18 -34.23
N ARG A 13 -4.52 2.96 -34.63
CA ARG A 13 -4.24 2.43 -35.97
C ARG A 13 -4.91 3.23 -37.08
N ASN A 14 -6.16 3.67 -36.88
CA ASN A 14 -6.86 4.51 -37.85
C ASN A 14 -6.26 5.92 -37.92
N THR A 15 -5.83 6.47 -36.79
CA THR A 15 -5.14 7.76 -36.74
C THR A 15 -3.80 7.70 -37.48
N MET A 16 -3.03 6.62 -37.30
CA MET A 16 -1.78 6.39 -38.03
C MET A 16 -1.99 6.12 -39.53
N ARG A 17 -3.14 5.56 -39.93
CA ARG A 17 -3.47 5.28 -41.35
C ARG A 17 -3.99 6.50 -42.11
N ASN A 18 -4.43 7.55 -41.43
CA ASN A 18 -4.87 8.77 -42.12
C ASN A 18 -3.68 9.43 -42.80
N SER A 19 -3.72 9.49 -44.15
CA SER A 19 -2.56 9.85 -44.99
C SER A 19 -1.97 11.24 -44.71
N ALA A 20 -2.72 12.11 -44.03
CA ALA A 20 -2.26 13.43 -43.57
C ALA A 20 -1.11 13.36 -42.54
N LEU A 21 -0.95 12.25 -41.80
CA LEU A 21 0.14 12.04 -40.84
C LEU A 21 1.35 11.30 -41.42
N SER A 22 1.20 10.73 -42.62
CA SER A 22 2.20 9.84 -43.22
C SER A 22 3.24 10.57 -44.07
N GLU A 23 2.97 11.79 -44.54
CA GLU A 23 3.77 12.38 -45.62
C GLU A 23 4.56 13.65 -45.28
N THR A 24 4.32 14.37 -44.17
CA THR A 24 5.08 15.63 -43.89
C THR A 24 5.23 16.07 -42.42
N ASP A 25 4.74 15.34 -41.41
CA ASP A 25 4.78 15.83 -40.01
C ASP A 25 5.99 15.33 -39.20
N ASP A 26 6.60 16.23 -38.42
CA ASP A 26 7.65 15.92 -37.43
C ASP A 26 7.13 14.93 -36.35
N GLU A 27 8.03 14.08 -35.83
CA GLU A 27 7.75 13.02 -34.86
C GLU A 27 7.02 13.55 -33.62
N VAL A 28 7.38 14.74 -33.15
CA VAL A 28 6.76 15.39 -32.00
C VAL A 28 5.31 15.76 -32.28
N THR A 29 5.01 16.24 -33.50
CA THR A 29 3.66 16.59 -33.94
C THR A 29 2.80 15.33 -34.10
N ARG A 30 3.38 14.25 -34.62
CA ARG A 30 2.73 12.94 -34.73
C ARG A 30 2.38 12.37 -33.36
N GLN A 31 3.31 12.39 -32.40
CA GLN A 31 3.06 11.93 -31.03
C GLN A 31 1.99 12.76 -30.34
N ARG A 32 2.03 14.10 -30.46
CA ARG A 32 1.04 15.00 -29.89
C ARG A 32 -0.38 14.70 -30.41
N ARG A 33 -0.54 14.51 -31.72
CA ARG A 33 -1.85 14.18 -32.33
C ARG A 33 -2.36 12.79 -31.92
N LEU A 34 -1.47 11.80 -31.78
CA LEU A 34 -1.85 10.48 -31.27
C LEU A 34 -2.34 10.56 -29.83
N HIS A 35 -1.65 11.35 -28.99
CA HIS A 35 -2.05 11.57 -27.60
C HIS A 35 -3.39 12.30 -27.49
N GLU A 36 -3.59 13.33 -28.31
CA GLU A 36 -4.84 14.09 -28.38
C GLU A 36 -6.03 13.20 -28.79
N LYS A 37 -5.87 12.39 -29.85
CA LYS A 37 -6.92 11.46 -30.31
C LYS A 37 -7.21 10.36 -29.31
N PHE A 38 -6.20 9.87 -28.60
CA PHE A 38 -6.40 8.90 -27.53
C PHE A 38 -7.16 9.52 -26.35
N GLY A 39 -6.80 10.74 -25.94
CA GLY A 39 -7.50 11.46 -24.86
C GLY A 39 -8.94 11.86 -25.20
N GLU A 40 -9.25 12.14 -26.47
CA GLU A 40 -10.63 12.33 -26.95
C GLU A 40 -11.45 11.03 -26.84
N HIS A 41 -10.86 9.89 -27.24
CA HIS A 41 -11.50 8.58 -27.14
C HIS A 41 -11.76 8.19 -25.68
N GLU A 42 -10.81 8.44 -24.79
CA GLU A 42 -10.97 8.17 -23.36
C GLU A 42 -12.06 9.04 -22.72
N ARG A 43 -12.12 10.34 -23.06
CA ARG A 43 -13.21 11.22 -22.63
C ARG A 43 -14.57 10.73 -23.12
N SER A 44 -14.67 10.31 -24.39
CA SER A 44 -15.90 9.74 -24.95
C SER A 44 -16.35 8.48 -24.20
N LEU A 45 -15.41 7.60 -23.82
CA LEU A 45 -15.73 6.41 -23.01
C LEU A 45 -16.17 6.78 -21.58
N GLN A 46 -15.58 7.81 -20.98
CA GLN A 46 -15.98 8.29 -19.66
C GLN A 46 -17.37 8.95 -19.68
N GLU A 47 -17.66 9.77 -20.70
CA GLU A 47 -19.00 10.34 -20.91
C GLU A 47 -20.04 9.23 -21.08
N GLU A 48 -19.75 8.20 -21.86
CA GLU A 48 -20.66 7.06 -22.01
C GLU A 48 -20.88 6.28 -20.71
N ARG A 49 -19.82 6.05 -19.92
CA ARG A 49 -19.94 5.44 -18.58
C ARG A 49 -20.80 6.28 -17.64
N SER A 50 -20.80 7.60 -17.82
CA SER A 50 -21.63 8.50 -17.02
C SER A 50 -23.10 8.51 -17.44
N ILE A 51 -23.39 8.24 -18.73
CA ILE A 51 -24.75 8.21 -19.28
C ILE A 51 -25.42 6.86 -19.01
N ASP A 52 -24.68 5.76 -19.10
CA ASP A 52 -25.19 4.39 -18.93
C ASP A 52 -24.21 3.54 -18.10
N PRO A 53 -24.17 3.75 -16.77
CA PRO A 53 -23.22 3.07 -15.89
C PRO A 53 -23.44 1.54 -15.84
N ASP A 54 -24.69 1.09 -15.98
CA ASP A 54 -25.07 -0.33 -15.90
C ASP A 54 -24.51 -1.14 -17.08
N ARG A 55 -24.33 -0.49 -18.24
CA ARG A 55 -23.70 -1.10 -19.42
C ARG A 55 -22.21 -1.42 -19.24
N PHE A 56 -21.53 -0.74 -18.31
CA PHE A 56 -20.11 -0.93 -18.04
C PHE A 56 -19.83 -1.64 -16.71
N SER A 57 -20.86 -1.95 -15.93
CA SER A 57 -20.76 -2.83 -14.78
C SER A 57 -20.57 -4.28 -15.23
N SER A 58 -19.49 -4.90 -14.79
CA SER A 58 -19.19 -6.32 -15.00
C SER A 58 -20.27 -7.26 -14.42
N GLN A 59 -21.16 -6.74 -13.58
CA GLN A 59 -22.26 -7.48 -12.97
C GLN A 59 -23.44 -7.73 -13.94
N SER A 60 -23.58 -6.92 -15.00
CA SER A 60 -24.68 -6.99 -15.99
C SER A 60 -24.54 -8.15 -16.99
N GLN A 61 -23.33 -8.67 -17.22
CA GLN A 61 -23.11 -9.77 -18.17
C GLN A 61 -23.33 -11.16 -17.58
N ALA A 62 -23.46 -11.30 -16.25
CA ALA A 62 -23.64 -12.60 -15.60
C ALA A 62 -25.10 -13.11 -15.64
N THR A 63 -26.10 -12.27 -15.92
CA THR A 63 -27.53 -12.64 -15.76
C THR A 63 -28.32 -12.82 -17.05
N ASN A 64 -27.74 -12.59 -18.25
CA ASN A 64 -28.44 -12.80 -19.52
C ASN A 64 -27.99 -14.05 -20.30
N LYS A 65 -28.78 -15.11 -20.08
CA LYS A 65 -29.01 -16.33 -20.89
C LYS A 65 -28.46 -16.33 -22.33
N GLY A 66 -27.62 -17.32 -22.62
CA GLY A 66 -27.83 -18.27 -23.72
C GLY A 66 -27.82 -17.75 -25.16
N MET A 67 -26.64 -17.40 -25.70
CA MET A 67 -26.41 -17.49 -27.14
C MET A 67 -25.47 -18.65 -27.45
N ALA A 68 -26.05 -19.72 -28.01
CA ALA A 68 -25.36 -20.92 -28.45
C ALA A 68 -24.26 -20.59 -29.47
N ARG A 69 -23.00 -20.82 -29.10
CA ARG A 69 -21.89 -20.92 -30.05
C ARG A 69 -21.94 -22.31 -30.68
N GLY A 70 -22.21 -22.37 -31.98
CA GLY A 70 -22.13 -23.61 -32.76
C GLY A 70 -20.71 -24.17 -32.82
N PRO A 71 -20.55 -25.46 -33.13
CA PRO A 71 -19.27 -26.15 -33.13
C PRO A 71 -18.33 -25.60 -34.22
N PRO A 72 -17.02 -25.53 -33.96
CA PRO A 72 -16.05 -24.96 -34.89
C PRO A 72 -15.96 -25.81 -36.16
N ARG A 73 -16.13 -25.17 -37.33
CA ARG A 73 -15.85 -25.77 -38.63
C ARG A 73 -14.35 -26.03 -38.78
N ALA A 74 -13.99 -27.26 -39.12
CA ALA A 74 -12.65 -27.62 -39.58
C ALA A 74 -12.36 -26.92 -40.92
N LEU A 75 -11.31 -26.11 -40.95
CA LEU A 75 -10.79 -25.45 -42.16
C LEU A 75 -9.85 -26.43 -42.88
N GLY A 76 -10.38 -27.03 -43.95
CA GLY A 76 -9.62 -27.77 -44.95
C GLY A 76 -8.92 -26.83 -45.93
N ALA A 77 -7.79 -27.33 -46.43
CA ALA A 77 -6.80 -26.68 -47.28
C ALA A 77 -7.35 -26.09 -48.59
N ALA A 78 -6.96 -24.85 -48.87
CA ALA A 78 -6.82 -24.31 -50.22
C ALA A 78 -5.75 -23.21 -50.19
N THR A 79 -4.60 -23.55 -50.75
CA THR A 79 -3.42 -22.71 -50.93
C THR A 79 -3.66 -21.71 -52.06
N GLU A 80 -3.64 -20.42 -51.76
CA GLU A 80 -3.43 -19.35 -52.75
C GLU A 80 -2.13 -18.57 -52.42
N PRO A 81 -1.40 -18.09 -53.45
CA PRO A 81 0.00 -17.75 -53.33
C PRO A 81 0.24 -16.40 -52.64
N VAL A 82 1.07 -16.43 -51.59
CA VAL A 82 1.58 -15.25 -50.89
C VAL A 82 2.54 -14.49 -51.82
N PRO A 83 2.41 -13.15 -51.98
CA PRO A 83 3.32 -12.36 -52.80
C PRO A 83 4.73 -12.36 -52.19
N GLN A 84 5.72 -12.79 -52.97
CA GLN A 84 7.14 -12.75 -52.62
C GLN A 84 7.61 -11.29 -52.48
N VAL A 85 7.94 -10.90 -51.25
CA VAL A 85 8.68 -9.66 -50.97
C VAL A 85 10.18 -9.98 -51.06
N THR A 86 10.81 -9.58 -52.17
CA THR A 86 12.26 -9.60 -52.31
C THR A 86 12.88 -8.48 -51.47
N VAL A 87 13.54 -8.87 -50.36
CA VAL A 87 14.37 -7.97 -49.56
C VAL A 87 15.70 -7.77 -50.30
N LYS A 88 15.98 -6.52 -50.73
CA LYS A 88 17.31 -6.12 -51.18
C LYS A 88 18.20 -5.86 -49.97
N GLU A 89 19.32 -6.57 -49.91
CA GLU A 89 20.37 -6.41 -48.92
C GLU A 89 20.99 -5.00 -49.02
N ILE A 90 20.91 -4.23 -47.95
CA ILE A 90 21.53 -2.91 -47.83
C ILE A 90 22.90 -3.11 -47.17
N SER A 91 23.98 -2.95 -47.95
CA SER A 91 25.33 -2.94 -47.40
C SER A 91 25.55 -1.66 -46.59
N VAL A 92 25.56 -1.77 -45.27
CA VAL A 92 25.96 -0.67 -44.39
C VAL A 92 27.48 -0.70 -44.28
N LYS A 93 28.16 0.31 -44.85
CA LYS A 93 29.58 0.55 -44.58
C LYS A 93 29.73 0.92 -43.10
N GLN A 94 30.44 0.09 -42.35
CA GLN A 94 30.84 0.41 -40.98
C GLN A 94 31.75 1.64 -41.00
N VAL A 95 31.37 2.65 -40.22
CA VAL A 95 32.20 3.81 -39.90
C VAL A 95 32.71 3.59 -38.48
N ASP A 96 33.92 3.03 -38.38
CA ASP A 96 34.68 3.00 -37.13
C ASP A 96 35.25 4.39 -36.85
N ARG A 97 34.54 5.20 -36.07
CA ARG A 97 35.15 6.31 -35.32
C ARG A 97 34.59 6.41 -33.92
N ASN A 98 35.46 6.04 -32.98
CA ASN A 98 35.26 6.04 -31.55
C ASN A 98 35.15 7.49 -31.01
N ILE A 99 34.01 7.81 -30.40
CA ILE A 99 33.69 9.12 -29.82
C ILE A 99 34.67 9.52 -28.71
N ALA A 100 35.40 8.57 -28.11
CA ALA A 100 36.44 8.85 -27.12
C ALA A 100 37.69 9.55 -27.72
N GLN A 101 38.04 9.28 -28.98
CA GLN A 101 39.20 9.91 -29.62
C GLN A 101 38.92 11.39 -29.99
N LEU A 102 37.67 11.74 -30.33
CA LEU A 102 37.28 13.12 -30.65
C LEU A 102 37.25 14.05 -29.43
N ARG A 103 37.13 13.52 -28.20
CA ARG A 103 37.25 14.32 -26.97
C ARG A 103 38.71 14.52 -26.57
N ALA A 104 39.55 13.49 -26.73
CA ALA A 104 40.98 13.57 -26.43
C ALA A 104 41.74 14.54 -27.35
N THR A 105 41.35 14.68 -28.64
CA THR A 105 42.01 15.63 -29.56
C THR A 105 41.56 17.08 -29.35
N LYS A 106 40.44 17.33 -28.65
CA LYS A 106 39.92 18.69 -28.41
C LYS A 106 40.57 19.36 -27.17
N GLU A 107 41.17 18.59 -26.27
CA GLU A 107 41.80 19.10 -25.05
C GLU A 107 43.27 19.52 -25.23
N MET A 108 43.93 19.20 -26.36
CA MET A 108 45.31 19.66 -26.65
C MET A 108 45.41 20.98 -27.45
N GLY A 109 44.29 21.59 -27.85
CA GLY A 109 44.28 22.65 -28.87
C GLY A 109 43.68 24.00 -28.46
N GLY A 110 43.66 24.38 -27.18
CA GLY A 110 42.91 25.56 -26.72
C GLY A 110 43.59 26.37 -25.61
N GLN A 111 44.80 26.87 -25.86
CA GLN A 111 45.46 27.84 -24.99
C GLN A 111 45.37 29.24 -25.64
N GLN A 112 44.29 30.00 -25.34
CA GLN A 112 44.24 31.47 -25.25
C GLN A 112 42.79 31.96 -25.13
N GLY A 113 42.48 32.70 -24.06
CA GLY A 113 41.26 33.52 -23.94
C GLY A 113 40.49 33.36 -22.61
N SER A 114 40.82 34.20 -21.63
CA SER A 114 40.10 34.39 -20.35
C SER A 114 38.91 35.37 -20.52
N PRO A 115 38.05 35.64 -19.51
CA PRO A 115 36.66 35.16 -19.52
C PRO A 115 35.61 36.28 -19.50
N GLY A 116 34.45 36.01 -20.10
CA GLY A 116 33.21 36.76 -19.87
C GLY A 116 32.34 36.05 -18.84
N GLN A 117 32.18 36.65 -17.67
CA GLN A 117 31.20 36.26 -16.66
C GLN A 117 29.78 36.34 -17.24
N MET A 118 29.01 35.26 -17.17
CA MET A 118 27.56 35.32 -17.13
C MET A 118 27.10 34.80 -15.78
N SER A 119 26.73 35.74 -14.92
CA SER A 119 25.93 35.50 -13.72
C SER A 119 24.52 35.08 -14.12
N MET A 120 24.00 34.03 -13.49
CA MET A 120 22.57 33.75 -13.37
C MET A 120 22.13 33.98 -11.92
N PRO A 121 20.88 34.41 -11.68
CA PRO A 121 20.52 35.18 -10.50
C PRO A 121 20.32 34.28 -9.27
N ALA A 122 20.87 34.75 -8.16
CA ALA A 122 20.52 34.31 -6.82
C ALA A 122 19.33 35.13 -6.34
N ASP A 123 18.12 34.59 -6.44
CA ASP A 123 16.92 35.13 -5.78
C ASP A 123 16.08 33.95 -5.29
N PHE A 124 16.39 33.48 -4.07
CA PHE A 124 15.49 32.64 -3.27
C PHE A 124 15.56 33.01 -1.78
N ASN A 125 15.86 34.28 -1.48
CA ASN A 125 15.89 34.81 -0.13
C ASN A 125 15.17 36.17 -0.12
N SER A 126 13.86 36.16 -0.36
CA SER A 126 12.99 37.31 -0.10
C SER A 126 11.55 36.86 0.08
N VAL A 127 11.18 36.56 1.33
CA VAL A 127 9.78 36.65 1.79
C VAL A 127 9.58 38.10 2.26
N PRO A 128 8.51 38.81 1.86
CA PRO A 128 8.30 40.18 2.30
C PRO A 128 7.80 40.21 3.75
N ALA A 129 8.66 40.67 4.66
CA ALA A 129 8.27 41.00 6.03
C ALA A 129 7.62 42.40 6.08
N MET A 130 6.36 42.45 6.50
CA MET A 130 5.66 43.70 6.84
C MET A 130 6.17 44.24 8.19
N GLY A 131 6.80 45.41 8.14
CA GLY A 131 6.72 46.53 9.09
C GLY A 131 6.83 46.28 10.60
N GLY A 132 7.95 46.70 11.19
CA GLY A 132 8.06 46.97 12.64
C GLY A 132 9.44 47.52 13.04
N SER A 133 9.49 48.79 13.45
CA SER A 133 10.67 49.61 13.78
C SER A 133 11.44 49.20 15.06
N PRO A 134 12.66 49.75 15.30
CA PRO A 134 13.69 49.09 16.10
C PRO A 134 13.84 49.62 17.53
N THR A 135 14.30 48.77 18.44
CA THR A 135 14.96 49.17 19.69
C THR A 135 16.23 48.35 19.92
N SER A 136 17.28 49.09 20.25
CA SER A 136 18.69 48.72 20.41
C SER A 136 19.05 48.23 21.82
N LEU A 137 20.19 47.50 21.91
CA LEU A 137 21.17 47.31 23.02
C LEU A 137 21.40 45.81 23.42
N PRO A 138 22.50 45.44 24.13
CA PRO A 138 23.86 45.20 23.62
C PRO A 138 24.41 43.80 24.04
N PRO A 139 25.67 43.40 23.75
CA PRO A 139 26.12 42.00 23.82
C PRO A 139 26.74 41.62 25.18
N ILE A 140 26.55 40.37 25.60
CA ILE A 140 27.22 39.74 26.76
C ILE A 140 27.93 38.44 26.32
N PRO A 141 29.16 38.15 26.79
CA PRO A 141 30.05 37.20 26.16
C PRO A 141 29.99 35.78 26.75
N ALA A 142 30.51 34.84 25.95
CA ALA A 142 30.69 33.42 26.22
C ALA A 142 31.63 33.13 27.41
N GLN A 143 31.29 32.09 28.19
CA GLN A 143 32.21 31.40 29.09
C GLN A 143 32.03 29.88 28.99
N ARG A 144 33.07 29.20 28.52
CA ARG A 144 33.39 27.79 28.82
C ARG A 144 34.40 27.76 29.97
N PRO A 145 34.37 26.75 30.84
CA PRO A 145 35.56 26.34 31.57
C PRO A 145 36.07 24.98 31.07
N ALA A 146 37.35 24.95 30.74
CA ALA A 146 38.20 23.75 30.78
C ALA A 146 38.82 23.63 32.18
N PRO A 147 39.34 22.44 32.55
CA PRO A 147 40.44 22.37 33.51
C PRO A 147 41.71 21.82 32.85
N GLY A 148 42.78 22.63 32.88
CA GLY A 148 44.15 22.12 33.07
C GLY A 148 44.34 21.76 34.55
N ALA A 149 45.48 21.32 35.06
CA ALA A 149 46.77 20.89 34.56
C ALA A 149 47.49 20.36 35.83
N GLY A 150 48.33 19.33 35.72
CA GLY A 150 49.11 18.83 36.85
C GLY A 150 50.32 18.01 36.43
N MET A 151 51.45 18.70 36.23
CA MET A 151 52.80 18.17 36.03
C MET A 151 53.41 17.64 37.34
N GLY A 152 54.31 16.65 37.26
CA GLY A 152 55.32 16.42 38.31
C GLY A 152 56.05 15.07 38.33
N MET A 153 57.04 14.90 37.44
CA MET A 153 58.34 14.18 37.56
C MET A 153 58.55 13.04 38.58
N ALA A 154 59.06 11.89 38.11
CA ALA A 154 60.40 11.36 38.46
C ALA A 154 60.73 10.02 37.78
N MET A 155 62.01 9.85 37.45
CA MET A 155 62.68 8.71 36.79
C MET A 155 62.69 7.42 37.62
N ASP A 156 62.66 6.25 36.97
CA ASP A 156 63.82 5.35 36.80
C ASP A 156 63.40 3.87 36.54
N GLY A 157 64.17 3.19 35.68
CA GLY A 157 64.37 1.74 35.76
C GLY A 157 63.48 0.77 34.96
N GLY A 158 64.03 0.25 33.84
CA GLY A 158 64.04 -1.21 33.64
C GLY A 158 63.19 -1.80 32.50
N GLY A 159 63.85 -2.06 31.37
CA GLY A 159 63.92 -3.41 30.78
C GLY A 159 62.67 -4.04 30.13
N GLY A 160 62.71 -4.13 28.80
CA GLY A 160 62.38 -5.37 28.10
C GLY A 160 60.98 -5.47 27.49
N GLY A 161 60.95 -5.82 26.20
CA GLY A 161 59.75 -6.34 25.52
C GLY A 161 59.16 -5.38 24.49
N GLY A 162 59.81 -5.27 23.34
CA GLY A 162 59.18 -4.68 22.16
C GLY A 162 58.02 -5.56 21.68
N TYR A 163 56.80 -5.10 21.92
CA TYR A 163 55.62 -5.51 21.16
C TYR A 163 55.21 -4.34 20.28
N SER A 164 55.54 -4.43 19.00
CA SER A 164 54.90 -3.63 17.96
C SER A 164 53.44 -4.08 17.84
N PRO A 165 52.43 -3.20 17.88
CA PRO A 165 51.10 -3.59 17.47
C PRO A 165 51.14 -3.79 15.95
N GLN A 166 51.07 -5.05 15.51
CA GLN A 166 50.72 -5.36 14.13
C GLN A 166 49.32 -4.81 13.88
N GLN A 167 49.22 -3.63 13.24
CA GLN A 167 48.05 -3.28 12.46
C GLN A 167 47.89 -4.38 11.41
N GLN A 168 46.93 -5.27 11.63
CA GLN A 168 46.35 -6.05 10.54
C GLN A 168 45.73 -5.06 9.56
N GLN A 169 46.50 -4.69 8.53
CA GLN A 169 45.93 -4.17 7.28
C GLN A 169 45.09 -5.32 6.70
N GLY A 170 43.84 -5.40 7.14
CA GLY A 170 42.83 -6.23 6.50
C GLY A 170 42.74 -5.79 5.04
N VAL A 171 42.90 -6.73 4.12
CA VAL A 171 42.66 -6.50 2.70
C VAL A 171 41.23 -5.97 2.59
N ALA A 172 41.07 -4.71 2.17
CA ALA A 172 39.75 -4.12 1.98
C ALA A 172 38.98 -5.03 1.01
N SER A 173 38.00 -5.76 1.54
CA SER A 173 37.17 -6.67 0.76
C SER A 173 36.38 -5.85 -0.26
N ASP A 174 36.36 -6.32 -1.51
CA ASP A 174 35.57 -5.71 -2.56
C ASP A 174 34.07 -5.81 -2.20
N GLY A 175 33.32 -4.71 -2.28
CA GLY A 175 31.90 -4.70 -1.91
C GLY A 175 31.07 -5.72 -2.69
N MET A 176 31.38 -5.91 -3.98
CA MET A 176 30.76 -6.95 -4.81
C MET A 176 31.11 -8.36 -4.33
N SER A 177 32.34 -8.60 -3.89
CA SER A 177 32.75 -9.92 -3.39
C SER A 177 31.99 -10.35 -2.12
N LEU A 178 31.58 -9.39 -1.28
CA LEU A 178 30.74 -9.67 -0.12
C LEU A 178 29.33 -10.11 -0.54
N LEU A 179 28.74 -9.43 -1.54
CA LEU A 179 27.44 -9.81 -2.09
C LEU A 179 27.49 -11.16 -2.81
N ASP A 180 28.55 -11.42 -3.58
CA ASP A 180 28.79 -12.72 -4.21
C ASP A 180 28.90 -13.84 -3.17
N ALA A 181 29.57 -13.57 -2.03
CA ALA A 181 29.66 -14.53 -0.94
C ALA A 181 28.29 -14.84 -0.31
N CYS A 182 27.40 -13.86 -0.18
CA CYS A 182 26.01 -14.08 0.26
C CYS A 182 25.25 -15.02 -0.68
N VAL A 183 25.37 -14.80 -2.00
CA VAL A 183 24.74 -15.67 -3.00
C VAL A 183 25.33 -17.08 -2.95
N ALA A 184 26.65 -17.20 -2.93
CA ALA A 184 27.34 -18.49 -2.95
C ALA A 184 27.06 -19.37 -1.72
N ARG A 185 26.66 -18.78 -0.58
CA ARG A 185 26.23 -19.54 0.61
C ARG A 185 24.88 -20.25 0.44
N ARG A 186 24.06 -19.80 -0.50
CA ARG A 186 22.65 -20.24 -0.64
C ARG A 186 22.33 -20.84 -2.00
N LEU A 187 23.08 -20.48 -3.03
CA LEU A 187 22.86 -20.94 -4.40
C LEU A 187 24.14 -21.51 -4.99
N ASP A 188 24.01 -22.66 -5.65
CA ASP A 188 25.07 -23.21 -6.46
C ASP A 188 25.34 -22.31 -7.67
N ALA A 189 26.61 -22.15 -8.05
CA ALA A 189 27.01 -21.30 -9.18
C ALA A 189 26.31 -21.67 -10.50
N ALA A 190 25.90 -22.94 -10.67
CA ALA A 190 25.16 -23.40 -11.84
C ALA A 190 23.74 -22.81 -11.92
N ALA A 191 23.12 -22.51 -10.78
CA ALA A 191 21.76 -21.95 -10.70
C ALA A 191 21.71 -20.46 -11.10
N VAL A 192 22.86 -19.81 -11.21
CA VAL A 192 22.99 -18.35 -11.37
C VAL A 192 23.37 -17.95 -12.80
N GLY A 193 23.51 -18.93 -13.71
CA GLY A 193 23.91 -18.73 -15.10
C GLY A 193 25.43 -18.56 -15.22
N GLY A 194 26.12 -19.62 -15.64
CA GLY A 194 27.59 -19.62 -15.74
C GLY A 194 28.13 -18.51 -16.64
N GLY A 195 29.00 -17.65 -16.10
CA GLY A 195 29.72 -16.60 -16.84
C GLY A 195 29.45 -15.16 -16.39
N VAL A 196 28.53 -14.94 -15.45
CA VAL A 196 28.22 -13.63 -14.84
C VAL A 196 28.67 -13.65 -13.37
N GLU A 197 28.99 -12.48 -12.78
CA GLU A 197 29.25 -12.37 -11.33
C GLU A 197 28.04 -12.91 -10.54
N PRO A 198 28.23 -13.73 -9.48
CA PRO A 198 27.13 -14.40 -8.78
C PRO A 198 25.99 -13.49 -8.33
N ALA A 199 26.28 -12.30 -7.80
CA ALA A 199 25.26 -11.35 -7.38
C ALA A 199 24.42 -10.84 -8.57
N GLU A 200 25.05 -10.51 -9.69
CA GLU A 200 24.37 -10.07 -10.92
C GLU A 200 23.48 -11.17 -11.51
N GLY A 201 24.00 -12.40 -11.57
CA GLY A 201 23.22 -13.54 -12.05
C GLY A 201 22.02 -13.83 -11.15
N PHE A 202 22.19 -13.72 -9.82
CA PHE A 202 21.11 -13.91 -8.86
C PHE A 202 20.00 -12.89 -9.07
N CYS A 203 20.33 -11.61 -9.21
CA CYS A 203 19.34 -10.56 -9.44
C CYS A 203 18.54 -10.80 -10.73
N ARG A 204 19.19 -11.25 -11.81
CA ARG A 204 18.53 -11.61 -13.07
C ARG A 204 17.61 -12.82 -12.90
N ALA A 205 18.10 -13.89 -12.29
CA ALA A 205 17.35 -15.12 -12.08
C ALA A 205 16.13 -14.89 -11.16
N LEU A 206 16.29 -14.07 -10.10
CA LEU A 206 15.19 -13.69 -9.21
C LEU A 206 14.12 -12.88 -9.96
N ALA A 207 14.52 -11.88 -10.76
CA ALA A 207 13.59 -11.11 -11.57
C ALA A 207 12.87 -11.95 -12.66
N ALA A 208 13.53 -13.00 -13.16
CA ALA A 208 12.95 -13.94 -14.12
C ALA A 208 12.04 -15.01 -13.46
N GLY A 209 11.95 -15.05 -12.13
CA GLY A 209 11.21 -16.08 -11.40
C GLY A 209 11.89 -17.46 -11.40
N GLU A 210 13.18 -17.51 -11.72
CA GLU A 210 13.98 -18.75 -11.74
C GLU A 210 14.48 -19.13 -10.34
N VAL A 211 14.49 -18.19 -9.40
CA VAL A 211 14.81 -18.42 -7.98
C VAL A 211 13.53 -18.45 -7.16
N ALA A 212 13.37 -19.50 -6.35
CA ALA A 212 12.24 -19.60 -5.42
C ALA A 212 12.22 -18.41 -4.45
N GLU A 213 11.05 -17.80 -4.27
CA GLU A 213 10.88 -16.60 -3.45
C GLU A 213 11.48 -16.71 -2.03
N PRO A 214 11.27 -17.81 -1.25
CA PRO A 214 11.86 -17.94 0.08
C PRO A 214 13.39 -17.88 0.07
N VAL A 215 14.04 -18.40 -0.97
CA VAL A 215 15.51 -18.35 -1.12
C VAL A 215 15.94 -16.93 -1.47
N GLY A 216 15.21 -16.26 -2.38
CA GLY A 216 15.43 -14.86 -2.71
C GLY A 216 15.35 -13.95 -1.47
N LEU A 217 14.33 -14.15 -0.62
CA LEU A 217 14.16 -13.40 0.63
C LEU A 217 15.32 -13.61 1.61
N GLN A 218 15.83 -14.84 1.74
CA GLN A 218 16.98 -15.14 2.61
C GLN A 218 18.25 -14.44 2.12
N ILE A 219 18.56 -14.51 0.82
CA ILE A 219 19.75 -13.86 0.25
C ILE A 219 19.68 -12.33 0.41
N LEU A 220 18.52 -11.72 0.14
CA LEU A 220 18.33 -10.27 0.32
C LEU A 220 18.40 -9.85 1.80
N SER A 221 17.99 -10.72 2.73
CA SER A 221 18.21 -10.51 4.15
C SER A 221 19.70 -10.56 4.52
N GLU A 222 20.48 -11.45 3.89
CA GLU A 222 21.94 -11.50 4.08
C GLU A 222 22.61 -10.26 3.47
N PHE A 223 22.16 -9.75 2.32
CA PHE A 223 22.65 -8.49 1.77
C PHE A 223 22.46 -7.33 2.75
N SER A 224 21.29 -7.25 3.40
CA SER A 224 21.03 -6.25 4.45
C SER A 224 22.00 -6.38 5.63
N THR A 225 22.36 -7.61 6.01
CA THR A 225 23.24 -7.90 7.15
C THR A 225 24.71 -7.54 6.84
N GLU A 226 25.15 -7.75 5.60
CA GLU A 226 26.51 -7.41 5.13
C GLU A 226 26.66 -5.93 4.71
N ALA A 227 25.59 -5.14 4.78
CA ALA A 227 25.59 -3.73 4.40
C ALA A 227 26.73 -2.90 5.03
N PRO A 228 27.11 -3.07 6.32
CA PRO A 228 28.26 -2.37 6.90
C PRO A 228 29.60 -2.65 6.20
N GLY A 229 29.86 -3.91 5.84
CA GLY A 229 31.07 -4.30 5.13
C GLY A 229 31.10 -3.75 3.70
N VAL A 230 29.96 -3.80 3.02
CA VAL A 230 29.79 -3.22 1.67
C VAL A 230 29.96 -1.71 1.70
N ALA A 231 29.39 -1.03 2.70
CA ALA A 231 29.53 0.41 2.89
C ALA A 231 30.99 0.82 3.10
N GLN A 232 31.75 0.10 3.93
CA GLN A 232 33.17 0.36 4.15
C GLN A 232 33.99 0.26 2.85
N ALA A 233 33.64 -0.65 1.95
CA ALA A 233 34.28 -0.77 0.63
C ALA A 233 33.88 0.35 -0.35
N CYS A 234 32.70 0.93 -0.16
CA CYS A 234 32.14 1.99 -1.00
C CYS A 234 32.63 3.38 -0.59
N VAL A 235 32.75 3.64 0.71
CA VAL A 235 33.20 4.93 1.26
C VAL A 235 34.67 5.15 0.91
N GLY A 236 34.91 6.09 -0.01
CA GLY A 236 36.24 6.37 -0.58
C GLY A 236 36.51 5.71 -1.94
N ASN A 237 35.61 4.86 -2.45
CA ASN A 237 35.72 4.29 -3.79
C ASN A 237 34.38 4.40 -4.57
N PRO A 238 34.13 5.56 -5.23
CA PRO A 238 32.89 5.79 -5.95
C PRO A 238 32.58 4.77 -7.05
N LYS A 239 33.62 4.13 -7.62
CA LYS A 239 33.45 3.08 -8.64
C LYS A 239 32.83 1.83 -8.03
N GLN A 240 33.20 1.47 -6.80
CA GLN A 240 32.62 0.32 -6.12
C GLN A 240 31.17 0.61 -5.72
N PHE A 241 30.92 1.80 -5.17
CA PHE A 241 29.55 2.23 -4.90
C PHE A 241 28.68 2.19 -6.15
N TRP A 242 29.16 2.70 -7.29
CA TRP A 242 28.43 2.68 -8.56
C TRP A 242 28.04 1.27 -9.00
N LYS A 243 28.93 0.27 -8.85
CA LYS A 243 28.62 -1.13 -9.20
C LYS A 243 27.52 -1.70 -8.31
N VAL A 244 27.69 -1.58 -6.98
CA VAL A 244 26.72 -2.07 -6.00
C VAL A 244 25.37 -1.39 -6.18
N ALA A 245 25.36 -0.07 -6.33
CA ALA A 245 24.14 0.70 -6.54
C ALA A 245 23.45 0.35 -7.87
N ALA A 246 24.21 0.05 -8.94
CA ALA A 246 23.64 -0.40 -10.20
C ALA A 246 22.95 -1.77 -10.04
N LEU A 247 23.59 -2.72 -9.36
CA LEU A 247 22.99 -4.03 -9.06
C LEU A 247 21.66 -3.89 -8.28
N MET A 248 21.67 -3.12 -7.20
CA MET A 248 20.48 -2.91 -6.36
C MET A 248 19.38 -2.16 -7.11
N ALA A 249 19.75 -1.17 -7.93
CA ALA A 249 18.80 -0.42 -8.75
C ALA A 249 18.15 -1.30 -9.83
N ASP A 250 18.92 -2.15 -10.51
CA ASP A 250 18.42 -3.08 -11.52
C ASP A 250 17.46 -4.10 -10.90
N LEU A 251 17.77 -4.58 -9.69
CA LEU A 251 16.89 -5.46 -8.93
C LEU A 251 15.56 -4.79 -8.60
N MET A 252 15.58 -3.60 -7.99
CA MET A 252 14.36 -2.83 -7.70
C MET A 252 13.57 -2.48 -8.95
N ALA A 253 14.25 -2.15 -10.06
CA ALA A 253 13.61 -1.84 -11.33
C ALA A 253 12.90 -3.04 -11.95
N SER A 254 13.42 -4.25 -11.74
CA SER A 254 12.91 -5.49 -12.36
C SER A 254 11.84 -6.21 -11.53
N LEU A 255 11.90 -6.14 -10.20
CA LEU A 255 10.94 -6.84 -9.34
C LEU A 255 9.55 -6.16 -9.34
N PRO A 256 8.43 -6.91 -9.24
CA PRO A 256 7.10 -6.33 -9.11
C PRO A 256 6.96 -5.49 -7.83
N ALA A 257 6.42 -4.28 -7.94
CA ALA A 257 6.20 -3.42 -6.77
C ALA A 257 5.25 -4.10 -5.77
N GLY A 258 5.53 -3.96 -4.47
CA GLY A 258 4.74 -4.58 -3.39
C GLY A 258 4.99 -6.08 -3.18
N SER A 259 5.75 -6.77 -4.05
CA SER A 259 6.15 -8.15 -3.79
C SER A 259 7.09 -8.24 -2.58
N ALA A 260 7.09 -9.37 -1.86
CA ALA A 260 7.95 -9.54 -0.70
C ALA A 260 9.44 -9.41 -1.06
N THR A 261 9.82 -9.88 -2.26
CA THR A 261 11.18 -9.74 -2.79
C THR A 261 11.53 -8.29 -3.13
N PHE A 262 10.60 -7.50 -3.68
CA PHE A 262 10.81 -6.07 -3.90
C PHE A 262 11.01 -5.30 -2.59
N GLU A 263 10.21 -5.61 -1.56
CA GLU A 263 10.36 -5.02 -0.23
C GLU A 263 11.68 -5.44 0.43
N ALA A 264 12.09 -6.70 0.29
CA ALA A 264 13.38 -7.18 0.78
C ALA A 264 14.57 -6.51 0.06
N ALA A 265 14.48 -6.31 -1.26
CA ALA A 265 15.48 -5.60 -2.04
C ALA A 265 15.57 -4.12 -1.63
N THR A 266 14.42 -3.48 -1.42
CA THR A 266 14.35 -2.10 -0.91
C THR A 266 15.01 -1.99 0.47
N ARG A 267 14.69 -2.91 1.40
CA ARG A 267 15.33 -2.97 2.74
C ARG A 267 16.83 -3.17 2.66
N ALA A 268 17.33 -4.04 1.78
CA ALA A 268 18.75 -4.24 1.59
C ALA A 268 19.46 -2.97 1.09
N PHE A 269 18.85 -2.23 0.16
CA PHE A 269 19.41 -0.98 -0.34
C PHE A 269 19.32 0.15 0.70
N THR A 270 18.25 0.23 1.47
CA THR A 270 18.13 1.14 2.62
C THR A 270 19.19 0.84 3.68
N ALA A 271 19.42 -0.43 4.04
CA ALA A 271 20.46 -0.82 4.99
C ALA A 271 21.86 -0.42 4.52
N LEU A 272 22.13 -0.50 3.20
CA LEU A 272 23.36 0.02 2.62
C LEU A 272 23.45 1.54 2.75
N GLY A 273 22.36 2.28 2.53
CA GLY A 273 22.30 3.72 2.72
C GLY A 273 22.64 4.12 4.15
N ASP A 274 21.96 3.52 5.12
CA ASP A 274 22.20 3.75 6.54
C ASP A 274 23.65 3.44 6.93
N ALA A 275 24.21 2.33 6.41
CA ALA A 275 25.59 1.95 6.67
C ALA A 275 26.62 2.92 6.05
N VAL A 276 26.36 3.43 4.85
CA VAL A 276 27.20 4.47 4.21
C VAL A 276 27.09 5.77 4.98
N LEU A 277 25.89 6.14 5.44
CA LEU A 277 25.65 7.33 6.26
C LEU A 277 26.40 7.27 7.60
N VAL A 278 26.38 6.12 8.29
CA VAL A 278 27.15 5.89 9.52
C VAL A 278 28.65 5.96 9.27
N SER A 279 29.10 5.48 8.11
CA SER A 279 30.52 5.47 7.75
C SER A 279 31.05 6.86 7.36
N ASP A 280 30.30 7.61 6.55
CA ASP A 280 30.61 9.00 6.17
C ASP A 280 29.35 9.76 5.72
N ALA A 281 28.70 10.41 6.68
CA ALA A 281 27.50 11.19 6.44
C ALA A 281 27.69 12.36 5.45
N SER A 282 28.92 12.88 5.34
CA SER A 282 29.20 14.05 4.50
C SER A 282 29.19 13.72 3.00
N THR A 283 29.49 12.47 2.64
CA THR A 283 29.55 12.03 1.25
C THR A 283 28.38 11.14 0.83
N ALA A 284 27.66 10.53 1.79
CA ALA A 284 26.57 9.57 1.55
C ALA A 284 25.52 10.06 0.53
N MET A 285 24.89 11.21 0.78
CA MET A 285 23.87 11.77 -0.11
C MET A 285 24.46 12.11 -1.49
N GLY A 286 25.69 12.62 -1.53
CA GLY A 286 26.40 12.93 -2.77
C GLY A 286 26.60 11.68 -3.63
N LEU A 287 27.15 10.62 -3.03
CA LEU A 287 27.37 9.33 -3.69
C LEU A 287 26.06 8.79 -4.27
N PHE A 288 24.98 8.76 -3.49
CA PHE A 288 23.71 8.25 -3.98
C PHE A 288 23.12 9.10 -5.12
N CYS A 289 23.09 10.43 -4.97
CA CYS A 289 22.57 11.32 -6.00
C CYS A 289 23.36 11.26 -7.31
N ASP A 290 24.68 11.04 -7.24
CA ASP A 290 25.56 11.07 -8.41
C ASP A 290 25.63 9.70 -9.11
N TYR A 291 25.52 8.59 -8.38
CA TYR A 291 25.72 7.23 -8.93
C TYR A 291 24.51 6.30 -8.80
N GLY A 292 23.72 6.40 -7.72
CA GLY A 292 22.58 5.52 -7.44
C GLY A 292 21.28 6.02 -8.08
N MET A 293 20.86 7.23 -7.71
CA MET A 293 19.59 7.82 -8.19
C MET A 293 19.47 7.85 -9.73
N PRO A 294 20.52 8.18 -10.52
CA PRO A 294 20.42 8.15 -11.98
C PRO A 294 20.03 6.78 -12.55
N LYS A 295 20.37 5.68 -11.86
CA LYS A 295 19.99 4.32 -12.23
C LYS A 295 18.53 4.00 -11.90
N LEU A 296 18.00 4.59 -10.83
CA LEU A 296 16.60 4.45 -10.40
C LEU A 296 15.64 5.40 -11.12
N LEU A 297 16.14 6.50 -11.70
CA LEU A 297 15.30 7.49 -12.39
C LEU A 297 14.37 6.91 -13.47
N PRO A 298 14.79 5.96 -14.34
CA PRO A 298 13.89 5.34 -15.30
C PRO A 298 12.69 4.66 -14.62
N ALA A 299 12.94 3.85 -13.59
CA ALA A 299 11.90 3.16 -12.83
C ALA A 299 11.00 4.15 -12.06
N PHE A 300 11.58 5.19 -11.46
CA PHE A 300 10.84 6.25 -10.77
C PHE A 300 9.84 6.95 -11.71
N LYS A 301 10.28 7.23 -12.95
CA LYS A 301 9.46 7.89 -13.98
C LYS A 301 8.37 6.97 -14.51
N SER A 302 8.71 5.73 -14.85
CA SER A 302 7.80 4.78 -15.51
C SER A 302 6.84 4.06 -14.56
N SER A 303 7.18 3.92 -13.27
CA SER A 303 6.46 3.06 -12.33
C SER A 303 6.07 3.81 -11.05
N PRO A 304 4.87 4.43 -11.00
CA PRO A 304 4.38 5.12 -9.81
C PRO A 304 4.46 4.32 -8.50
N PRO A 305 4.12 3.01 -8.46
CA PRO A 305 4.17 2.21 -7.21
C PRO A 305 5.56 2.08 -6.60
N LYS A 306 6.62 2.26 -7.40
CA LYS A 306 8.01 2.13 -6.92
C LYS A 306 8.57 3.43 -6.34
N ARG A 307 7.87 4.55 -6.55
CA ARG A 307 8.39 5.88 -6.20
C ARG A 307 8.67 6.01 -4.72
N GLU A 308 7.75 5.55 -3.87
CA GLU A 308 7.91 5.63 -2.42
C GLU A 308 9.13 4.83 -1.94
N ALA A 309 9.25 3.56 -2.36
CA ALA A 309 10.42 2.73 -2.04
C ALA A 309 11.74 3.36 -2.50
N ILE A 310 11.78 3.95 -3.70
CA ILE A 310 12.97 4.65 -4.20
C ILE A 310 13.30 5.89 -3.35
N LEU A 311 12.30 6.65 -2.91
CA LEU A 311 12.49 7.81 -2.04
C LEU A 311 12.95 7.39 -0.64
N ARG A 312 12.48 6.26 -0.13
CA ARG A 312 12.95 5.66 1.13
C ARG A 312 14.43 5.30 1.06
N VAL A 313 14.87 4.71 -0.06
CA VAL A 313 16.30 4.48 -0.30
C VAL A 313 17.05 5.81 -0.34
N LEU A 314 16.57 6.82 -1.08
CA LEU A 314 17.19 8.14 -1.11
C LEU A 314 17.35 8.76 0.29
N TYR A 315 16.32 8.68 1.13
CA TYR A 315 16.33 9.21 2.50
C TYR A 315 17.32 8.47 3.42
N SER A 316 17.55 7.17 3.21
CA SER A 316 18.56 6.42 3.99
C SER A 316 20.01 6.89 3.76
N PHE A 317 20.28 7.60 2.66
CA PHE A 317 21.58 8.25 2.40
C PHE A 317 21.66 9.69 2.91
N SER A 318 20.62 10.18 3.57
CA SER A 318 20.55 11.51 4.14
C SER A 318 20.49 11.42 5.67
N PRO A 319 21.23 12.28 6.41
CA PRO A 319 20.96 12.45 7.83
C PRO A 319 19.49 12.85 8.05
N ALA A 320 18.91 12.37 9.16
CA ALA A 320 17.55 12.66 9.58
C ALA A 320 17.43 14.08 10.19
N ASP A 321 17.85 15.08 9.42
CA ASP A 321 17.72 16.49 9.76
C ASP A 321 17.13 17.29 8.60
N VAL A 322 16.46 18.39 8.96
CA VAL A 322 15.71 19.24 8.03
C VAL A 322 16.58 19.82 6.93
N ALA A 323 17.82 20.20 7.22
CA ALA A 323 18.70 20.81 6.25
C ALA A 323 19.14 19.79 5.20
N SER A 324 19.47 18.57 5.64
CA SER A 324 19.82 17.45 4.77
C SER A 324 18.65 17.01 3.88
N HIS A 325 17.44 16.85 4.43
CA HIS A 325 16.24 16.54 3.64
C HIS A 325 15.89 17.67 2.64
N THR A 326 16.03 18.93 3.04
CA THR A 326 15.84 20.07 2.13
C THR A 326 16.84 20.04 0.98
N GLN A 327 18.11 19.71 1.25
CA GLN A 327 19.13 19.58 0.22
C GLN A 327 18.83 18.38 -0.71
N CYS A 328 18.36 17.28 -0.14
CA CYS A 328 17.90 16.10 -0.85
C CYS A 328 16.78 16.44 -1.85
N LEU A 329 15.74 17.15 -1.41
CA LEU A 329 14.64 17.61 -2.27
C LEU A 329 15.11 18.53 -3.40
N LYS A 330 16.04 19.47 -3.13
CA LYS A 330 16.63 20.34 -4.16
C LYS A 330 17.39 19.55 -5.22
N ARG A 331 18.19 18.56 -4.80
CA ARG A 331 18.89 17.67 -5.73
C ARG A 331 17.91 16.83 -6.55
N LEU A 332 16.89 16.28 -5.88
CA LEU A 332 15.85 15.49 -6.52
C LEU A 332 15.08 16.29 -7.58
N GLN A 333 14.72 17.55 -7.30
CA GLN A 333 14.09 18.45 -8.25
C GLN A 333 14.92 18.60 -9.52
N THR A 334 16.23 18.81 -9.36
CA THR A 334 17.19 18.94 -10.47
C THR A 334 17.29 17.65 -11.28
N LEU A 335 17.41 16.50 -10.62
CA LEU A 335 17.52 15.19 -11.26
C LEU A 335 16.24 14.78 -12.01
N LEU A 336 15.06 15.10 -11.48
CA LEU A 336 13.80 14.77 -12.11
C LEU A 336 13.55 15.61 -13.37
N GLY A 337 13.91 16.90 -13.32
CA GLY A 337 13.72 17.85 -14.43
C GLY A 337 12.25 18.08 -14.82
N SER A 338 11.31 17.73 -13.94
CA SER A 338 9.88 17.76 -14.21
C SER A 338 9.12 18.14 -12.94
N MET A 339 8.52 19.33 -12.92
CA MET A 339 7.79 19.84 -11.75
C MET A 339 6.64 18.92 -11.31
N PRO A 340 5.79 18.36 -12.19
CA PRO A 340 4.76 17.39 -11.80
C PRO A 340 5.31 16.18 -11.04
N LEU A 341 6.40 15.59 -11.53
CA LEU A 341 7.01 14.41 -10.91
C LEU A 341 7.65 14.77 -9.57
N PHE A 342 8.26 15.95 -9.50
CA PHE A 342 8.83 16.45 -8.26
C PHE A 342 7.76 16.71 -7.20
N LEU A 343 6.63 17.34 -7.55
CA LEU A 343 5.50 17.52 -6.64
C LEU A 343 4.95 16.20 -6.11
N HIS A 344 4.81 15.18 -6.97
CA HIS A 344 4.46 13.84 -6.53
C HIS A 344 5.50 13.23 -5.58
N ALA A 345 6.78 13.49 -5.81
CA ALA A 345 7.84 13.01 -4.92
C ALA A 345 7.76 13.68 -3.55
N VAL A 346 7.60 15.01 -3.51
CA VAL A 346 7.42 15.78 -2.27
C VAL A 346 6.20 15.28 -1.49
N ALA A 347 5.11 14.97 -2.18
CA ALA A 347 3.91 14.42 -1.55
C ALA A 347 4.11 13.04 -0.92
N LEU A 348 5.11 12.26 -1.35
CA LEU A 348 5.49 10.99 -0.72
C LEU A 348 6.52 11.20 0.40
N CYS A 349 7.42 12.17 0.24
CA CYS A 349 8.44 12.49 1.23
C CYS A 349 7.86 13.06 2.54
N VAL A 350 6.71 13.74 2.49
CA VAL A 350 6.07 14.32 3.68
C VAL A 350 5.78 13.28 4.77
N ASP A 351 5.38 12.06 4.39
CA ASP A 351 5.09 10.97 5.33
C ASP A 351 6.37 10.29 5.87
N MET A 352 7.54 10.64 5.31
CA MET A 352 8.86 10.16 5.76
C MET A 352 9.53 11.14 6.73
N GLU A 353 8.96 12.34 6.92
CA GLU A 353 9.50 13.31 7.88
C GLU A 353 9.16 12.88 9.31
N ALA A 354 10.18 12.81 10.16
CA ALA A 354 10.00 12.51 11.58
C ALA A 354 9.45 13.72 12.35
N GLU A 355 9.88 14.93 11.98
CA GLU A 355 9.49 16.17 12.65
C GLU A 355 9.38 17.33 11.65
N PHE A 356 8.43 18.22 11.91
CA PHE A 356 8.28 19.47 11.17
C PHE A 356 8.83 20.64 11.98
N THR A 357 9.69 21.44 11.35
CA THR A 357 10.21 22.68 11.94
C THR A 357 9.57 23.88 11.24
N SER A 358 9.14 24.87 12.02
CA SER A 358 8.59 26.14 11.52
C SER A 358 9.68 27.19 11.32
N GLY A 359 9.41 28.19 10.47
CA GLY A 359 10.28 29.36 10.28
C GLY A 359 11.01 29.36 8.94
N PRO A 360 11.81 30.40 8.63
CA PRO A 360 12.30 30.68 7.27
C PRO A 360 13.19 29.60 6.65
N ASN A 361 13.71 28.66 7.44
CA ASN A 361 14.45 27.48 6.97
C ASN A 361 13.82 26.16 7.45
N GLY A 362 12.57 26.22 7.91
CA GLY A 362 11.83 25.09 8.43
C GLY A 362 11.31 24.18 7.31
N SER A 363 11.21 22.89 7.58
CA SER A 363 10.63 21.91 6.65
C SER A 363 9.15 22.19 6.41
N LEU A 364 8.41 22.70 7.41
CA LEU A 364 6.97 22.90 7.33
C LEU A 364 6.59 23.86 6.20
N ASP A 365 7.19 25.04 6.15
CA ASP A 365 6.89 26.08 5.15
C ASP A 365 7.23 25.61 3.73
N LEU A 366 8.29 24.80 3.58
CA LEU A 366 8.68 24.18 2.31
C LEU A 366 7.60 23.22 1.80
N TYR A 367 7.10 22.34 2.67
CA TYR A 367 6.05 21.39 2.30
C TYR A 367 4.70 22.07 2.06
N ILE A 368 4.36 23.10 2.84
CA ILE A 368 3.17 23.94 2.62
C ILE A 368 3.25 24.60 1.24
N TYR A 369 4.38 25.22 0.90
CA TYR A 369 4.58 25.86 -0.41
C TYR A 369 4.35 24.88 -1.58
N TYR A 370 4.92 23.68 -1.50
CA TYR A 370 4.73 22.67 -2.55
C TYR A 370 3.33 22.07 -2.55
N CYS A 371 2.69 21.94 -1.39
CA CYS A 371 1.30 21.56 -1.27
C CYS A 371 0.40 22.57 -1.99
N GLU A 372 0.51 23.88 -1.68
CA GLU A 372 -0.27 24.93 -2.36
C GLU A 372 -0.05 24.94 -3.88
N MET A 373 1.22 24.84 -4.32
CA MET A 373 1.54 24.76 -5.74
C MET A 373 0.90 23.53 -6.39
N GLY A 374 0.87 22.39 -5.68
CA GLY A 374 0.24 21.15 -6.11
C GLY A 374 -1.30 21.23 -6.18
N LEU A 375 -1.94 21.86 -5.20
CA LEU A 375 -3.39 22.09 -5.17
C LEU A 375 -3.85 22.98 -6.33
N GLY A 376 -2.99 23.88 -6.81
CA GLY A 376 -3.23 24.72 -7.99
C GLY A 376 -3.01 24.04 -9.34
N GLN A 377 -2.52 22.79 -9.39
CA GLN A 377 -2.21 22.12 -10.65
C GLN A 377 -3.48 21.70 -11.41
N PRO A 378 -3.47 21.71 -12.77
CA PRO A 378 -4.60 21.25 -13.57
C PRO A 378 -4.80 19.73 -13.50
N SER A 379 -3.76 18.96 -13.21
CA SER A 379 -3.84 17.50 -13.08
C SER A 379 -4.58 17.10 -11.79
N PRO A 380 -5.71 16.37 -11.87
CA PRO A 380 -6.42 15.91 -10.67
C PRO A 380 -5.58 14.97 -9.80
N ALA A 381 -4.71 14.17 -10.41
CA ALA A 381 -3.81 13.29 -9.67
C ALA A 381 -2.78 14.07 -8.83
N LEU A 382 -2.25 15.19 -9.36
CA LEU A 382 -1.35 16.06 -8.60
C LEU A 382 -2.08 16.78 -7.46
N ARG A 383 -3.30 17.26 -7.71
CA ARG A 383 -4.11 17.89 -6.65
C ARG A 383 -4.42 16.90 -5.53
N ALA A 384 -4.77 15.67 -5.87
CA ALA A 384 -4.99 14.61 -4.90
C ALA A 384 -3.73 14.32 -4.06
N ALA A 385 -2.56 14.22 -4.71
CA ALA A 385 -1.29 14.00 -4.02
C ALA A 385 -0.90 15.18 -3.13
N ALA A 386 -1.12 16.42 -3.56
CA ALA A 386 -0.91 17.59 -2.74
C ALA A 386 -1.87 17.64 -1.55
N CYS A 387 -3.16 17.35 -1.79
CA CYS A 387 -4.17 17.28 -0.74
C CYS A 387 -3.86 16.18 0.28
N SER A 388 -3.25 15.06 -0.12
CA SER A 388 -2.83 14.00 0.80
C SER A 388 -1.64 14.37 1.69
N MET A 389 -0.96 15.49 1.45
CA MET A 389 0.07 16.01 2.35
C MET A 389 -0.53 16.65 3.61
N LEU A 390 -1.73 17.24 3.47
CA LEU A 390 -2.33 18.06 4.52
C LEU A 390 -2.60 17.32 5.85
N PRO A 391 -2.99 16.03 5.88
CA PRO A 391 -3.11 15.31 7.14
C PRO A 391 -1.83 15.31 7.98
N ALA A 392 -0.65 15.28 7.34
CA ALA A 392 0.64 15.38 8.03
C ALA A 392 1.00 16.83 8.39
N LEU A 393 0.62 17.82 7.58
CA LEU A 393 1.01 19.22 7.78
C LEU A 393 0.12 19.97 8.77
N LEU A 394 -1.21 19.79 8.69
CA LEU A 394 -2.20 20.55 9.45
C LEU A 394 -1.99 20.52 10.98
N PRO A 395 -1.59 19.39 11.61
CA PRO A 395 -1.35 19.35 13.06
C PRO A 395 -0.22 20.27 13.53
N HIS A 396 0.67 20.69 12.63
CA HIS A 396 1.82 21.55 12.92
C HIS A 396 1.61 23.00 12.51
N MET A 397 0.48 23.31 11.88
CA MET A 397 0.12 24.66 11.44
C MET A 397 -0.59 25.43 12.55
N ASP A 398 -0.38 26.74 12.59
CA ASP A 398 -1.19 27.60 13.45
C ASP A 398 -2.64 27.70 12.92
N PRO A 399 -3.63 27.99 13.78
CA PRO A 399 -5.04 28.03 13.39
C PRO A 399 -5.35 29.03 12.26
N GLU A 400 -4.62 30.15 12.15
CA GLU A 400 -4.85 31.14 11.08
C GLU A 400 -4.41 30.57 9.73
N SER A 401 -3.27 29.89 9.71
CA SER A 401 -2.78 29.16 8.53
C SER A 401 -3.76 28.06 8.12
N VAL A 402 -4.28 27.26 9.06
CA VAL A 402 -5.32 26.25 8.76
C VAL A 402 -6.57 26.91 8.16
N ALA A 403 -7.04 28.01 8.76
CA ALA A 403 -8.20 28.74 8.27
C ALA A 403 -8.01 29.26 6.84
N SER A 404 -6.79 29.63 6.45
CA SER A 404 -6.48 30.08 5.09
C SER A 404 -6.63 28.99 4.02
N PHE A 405 -6.45 27.71 4.39
CA PHE A 405 -6.64 26.57 3.50
C PHE A 405 -8.12 26.22 3.28
N ILE A 406 -8.99 26.49 4.25
CA ILE A 406 -10.40 26.07 4.24
C ILE A 406 -11.12 26.45 2.93
N PRO A 407 -11.05 27.69 2.41
CA PRO A 407 -11.72 28.05 1.16
C PRO A 407 -11.26 27.22 -0.04
N THR A 408 -9.97 26.90 -0.11
CA THR A 408 -9.41 26.05 -1.17
C THR A 408 -9.91 24.61 -1.04
N LEU A 409 -9.96 24.06 0.18
CA LEU A 409 -10.48 22.71 0.44
C LEU A 409 -11.97 22.60 0.13
N GLN A 410 -12.76 23.60 0.50
CA GLN A 410 -14.19 23.65 0.18
C GLN A 410 -14.44 23.70 -1.32
N ARG A 411 -13.64 24.47 -2.07
CA ARG A 411 -13.69 24.49 -3.53
C ARG A 411 -13.34 23.13 -4.13
N LEU A 412 -12.26 22.50 -3.68
CA LEU A 412 -11.88 21.15 -4.14
C LEU A 412 -12.98 20.11 -3.84
N SER A 413 -13.61 20.23 -2.67
CA SER A 413 -14.68 19.35 -2.22
C SER A 413 -15.92 19.41 -3.12
N THR A 414 -16.25 20.58 -3.69
CA THR A 414 -17.44 20.77 -4.54
C THR A 414 -17.16 20.63 -6.03
N GLU A 415 -16.01 21.10 -6.50
CA GLU A 415 -15.68 21.17 -7.93
C GLU A 415 -14.92 19.93 -8.42
N ASP A 416 -14.07 19.31 -7.59
CA ASP A 416 -13.24 18.18 -8.02
C ASP A 416 -13.99 16.85 -7.88
N ARG A 417 -14.15 16.16 -9.02
CA ARG A 417 -14.82 14.86 -9.08
C ARG A 417 -13.86 13.68 -9.01
N TRP A 418 -12.54 13.94 -8.98
CA TRP A 418 -11.55 12.88 -8.92
C TRP A 418 -11.61 12.15 -7.58
N TRP A 419 -11.70 10.82 -7.65
CA TRP A 419 -11.84 9.99 -6.44
C TRP A 419 -10.65 10.18 -5.48
N GLY A 420 -9.44 10.38 -6.00
CA GLY A 420 -8.25 10.56 -5.18
C GLY A 420 -8.31 11.84 -4.34
N THR A 421 -8.86 12.92 -4.90
CA THR A 421 -9.05 14.18 -4.18
C THR A 421 -10.07 14.00 -3.06
N ARG A 422 -11.19 13.30 -3.32
CA ARG A 422 -12.21 13.01 -2.30
C ARG A 422 -11.69 12.11 -1.18
N ALA A 423 -10.91 11.09 -1.53
CA ALA A 423 -10.26 10.23 -0.56
C ALA A 423 -9.27 11.01 0.32
N ALA A 424 -8.44 11.88 -0.29
CA ALA A 424 -7.55 12.76 0.46
C ALA A 424 -8.33 13.74 1.37
N LEU A 425 -9.45 14.29 0.90
CA LEU A 425 -10.31 15.16 1.71
C LEU A 425 -10.92 14.44 2.92
N LEU A 426 -11.18 13.13 2.85
CA LEU A 426 -11.62 12.36 4.03
C LEU A 426 -10.49 12.20 5.06
N LYS A 427 -9.24 12.02 4.62
CA LYS A 427 -8.09 12.06 5.54
C LYS A 427 -7.90 13.44 6.17
N VAL A 428 -8.10 14.50 5.38
CA VAL A 428 -8.07 15.88 5.88
C VAL A 428 -9.21 16.11 6.86
N ALA A 429 -10.41 15.63 6.56
CA ALA A 429 -11.57 15.76 7.43
C ALA A 429 -11.31 15.15 8.82
N ALA A 430 -10.70 13.96 8.86
CA ALA A 430 -10.28 13.31 10.10
C ALA A 430 -9.38 14.24 10.93
N VAL A 431 -8.37 14.87 10.34
CA VAL A 431 -7.47 15.79 11.07
C VAL A 431 -8.16 17.10 11.47
N LEU A 432 -9.04 17.65 10.64
CA LEU A 432 -9.81 18.85 10.98
C LEU A 432 -10.77 18.61 12.15
N MET A 433 -11.29 17.39 12.29
CA MET A 433 -12.18 17.01 13.39
C MET A 433 -11.45 16.85 14.73
N ASP A 434 -10.13 16.66 14.72
CA ASP A 434 -9.28 16.69 15.91
C ASP A 434 -8.96 18.14 16.37
N SER A 435 -9.40 19.17 15.62
CA SER A 435 -9.13 20.57 15.94
C SER A 435 -9.88 21.04 17.20
N ALA A 436 -9.25 21.94 17.96
CA ALA A 436 -9.87 22.62 19.09
C ALA A 436 -10.89 23.71 18.65
N ASP A 437 -10.81 24.19 17.41
CA ASP A 437 -11.73 25.19 16.88
C ASP A 437 -13.03 24.55 16.32
N PRO A 438 -14.20 24.85 16.90
CA PRO A 438 -15.47 24.28 16.43
C PRO A 438 -15.79 24.60 14.98
N ALA A 439 -15.39 25.75 14.45
CA ALA A 439 -15.66 26.09 13.06
C ALA A 439 -14.88 25.18 12.09
N THR A 440 -13.61 24.90 12.42
CA THR A 440 -12.76 23.94 11.71
C THR A 440 -13.32 22.52 11.77
N VAL A 441 -13.79 22.08 12.94
CA VAL A 441 -14.46 20.78 13.11
C VAL A 441 -15.67 20.64 12.18
N GLN A 442 -16.52 21.68 12.11
CA GLN A 442 -17.70 21.67 11.25
C GLN A 442 -17.35 21.55 9.76
N VAL A 443 -16.20 22.08 9.32
CA VAL A 443 -15.70 21.87 7.95
C VAL A 443 -15.35 20.40 7.73
N GLY A 444 -14.64 19.78 8.68
CA GLY A 444 -14.32 18.34 8.63
C GLY A 444 -15.59 17.47 8.53
N VAL A 445 -16.56 17.68 9.43
CA VAL A 445 -17.86 17.00 9.41
C VAL A 445 -18.61 17.23 8.08
N GLY A 446 -18.52 18.44 7.52
CA GLY A 446 -19.07 18.77 6.21
C GLY A 446 -18.49 17.90 5.08
N PHE A 447 -17.17 17.68 5.09
CA PHE A 447 -16.50 16.80 4.12
C PHE A 447 -16.90 15.33 4.29
N VAL A 448 -17.01 14.84 5.52
CA VAL A 448 -17.51 13.48 5.80
C VAL A 448 -18.93 13.32 5.25
N ASN A 449 -19.82 14.25 5.55
CA ASN A 449 -21.21 14.19 5.09
C ASN A 449 -21.36 14.19 3.56
N LEU A 450 -20.46 14.90 2.87
CA LEU A 450 -20.51 15.00 1.41
C LEU A 450 -19.91 13.79 0.69
N HIS A 451 -18.79 13.25 1.20
CA HIS A 451 -17.98 12.27 0.46
C HIS A 451 -18.03 10.84 1.02
N PHE A 452 -18.40 10.68 2.29
CA PHE A 452 -18.41 9.37 2.96
C PHE A 452 -19.81 8.76 2.96
N HIS A 453 -20.11 7.99 1.91
CA HIS A 453 -21.39 7.31 1.75
C HIS A 453 -21.27 6.03 0.90
N PRO A 454 -22.22 5.07 0.99
CA PRO A 454 -22.13 3.76 0.31
C PRO A 454 -22.10 3.81 -1.23
N ARG A 455 -22.51 4.94 -1.81
CA ARG A 455 -22.45 5.18 -3.28
C ARG A 455 -21.13 5.78 -3.76
N ALA A 456 -20.16 6.04 -2.87
CA ALA A 456 -18.89 6.63 -3.25
C ALA A 456 -18.05 5.60 -4.02
N ALA A 457 -17.00 6.02 -4.71
CA ALA A 457 -16.08 5.06 -5.32
C ALA A 457 -15.45 4.16 -4.23
N ALA A 458 -15.28 2.86 -4.49
CA ALA A 458 -14.75 1.90 -3.49
C ALA A 458 -13.44 2.38 -2.84
N SER A 459 -12.53 2.99 -3.61
CA SER A 459 -11.29 3.56 -3.05
C SER A 459 -11.54 4.72 -2.07
N VAL A 460 -12.57 5.54 -2.29
CA VAL A 460 -12.98 6.61 -1.36
C VAL A 460 -13.58 6.01 -0.10
N GLN A 461 -14.42 4.98 -0.26
CA GLN A 461 -15.01 4.24 0.85
C GLN A 461 -13.93 3.63 1.75
N LYS A 462 -12.97 2.90 1.16
CA LYS A 462 -11.85 2.28 1.90
C LYS A 462 -11.02 3.29 2.68
N VAL A 463 -10.59 4.37 2.01
CA VAL A 463 -9.79 5.42 2.67
C VAL A 463 -10.62 6.13 3.75
N GLY A 464 -11.90 6.38 3.50
CA GLY A 464 -12.81 6.97 4.48
C GLY A 464 -12.99 6.11 5.71
N VAL A 465 -13.21 4.81 5.53
CA VAL A 465 -13.33 3.82 6.61
C VAL A 465 -12.08 3.84 7.49
N MET A 466 -10.89 3.77 6.88
CA MET A 466 -9.62 3.81 7.62
C MET A 466 -9.39 5.15 8.35
N ALA A 467 -9.68 6.27 7.70
CA ALA A 467 -9.42 7.59 8.27
C ALA A 467 -10.40 7.99 9.39
N LEU A 468 -11.64 7.50 9.32
CA LEU A 468 -12.72 7.94 10.21
C LEU A 468 -13.05 6.94 11.33
N ALA A 469 -12.46 5.73 11.31
CA ALA A 469 -12.67 4.69 12.32
C ALA A 469 -12.56 5.23 13.76
N LYS A 470 -11.43 5.88 14.10
CA LYS A 470 -11.20 6.46 15.43
C LYS A 470 -12.23 7.51 15.86
N HIS A 471 -12.81 8.24 14.90
CA HIS A 471 -13.75 9.33 15.18
C HIS A 471 -15.17 8.84 15.39
N ALA A 472 -15.54 7.70 14.79
CA ALA A 472 -16.82 7.06 15.02
C ALA A 472 -17.00 6.67 16.50
N SER A 473 -15.89 6.39 17.19
CA SER A 473 -15.87 6.08 18.63
C SER A 473 -15.59 7.29 19.50
N ASN A 474 -14.78 8.25 19.02
CA ASN A 474 -14.35 9.41 19.79
C ASN A 474 -15.05 10.69 19.33
N GLY A 475 -16.13 11.07 20.02
CA GLY A 475 -16.72 12.40 19.93
C GLY A 475 -17.78 12.61 18.82
N TYR A 476 -17.85 11.75 17.80
CA TYR A 476 -18.76 11.90 16.66
C TYR A 476 -19.56 10.63 16.36
N PRO A 477 -20.46 10.21 17.27
CA PRO A 477 -21.25 8.97 17.11
C PRO A 477 -22.13 8.96 15.85
N GLU A 478 -22.46 10.11 15.28
CA GLU A 478 -23.19 10.24 14.01
C GLU A 478 -22.44 9.69 12.78
N ILE A 479 -21.12 9.49 12.90
CA ILE A 479 -20.30 8.88 11.85
C ILE A 479 -20.47 7.37 11.85
N LEU A 480 -20.75 6.76 13.00
CA LEU A 480 -20.79 5.32 13.17
C LEU A 480 -21.84 4.64 12.26
N PRO A 481 -23.10 5.13 12.13
CA PRO A 481 -24.04 4.58 11.16
C PRO A 481 -23.54 4.68 9.71
N LYS A 482 -22.86 5.78 9.33
CA LYS A 482 -22.29 5.94 7.99
C LYS A 482 -21.14 4.97 7.76
N LEU A 483 -20.26 4.80 8.76
CA LEU A 483 -19.15 3.85 8.75
C LEU A 483 -19.67 2.45 8.51
N LEU A 484 -20.68 2.04 9.28
CA LEU A 484 -21.35 0.74 9.11
C LEU A 484 -21.94 0.57 7.71
N GLN A 485 -22.74 1.53 7.23
CA GLN A 485 -23.35 1.43 5.90
C GLN A 485 -22.31 1.34 4.79
N VAL A 486 -21.20 2.08 4.90
CA VAL A 486 -20.09 2.00 3.94
C VAL A 486 -19.41 0.63 4.03
N LEU A 487 -19.13 0.11 5.23
CA LEU A 487 -18.56 -1.22 5.43
C LEU A 487 -19.43 -2.31 4.80
N LEU A 488 -20.75 -2.27 5.04
CA LEU A 488 -21.69 -3.24 4.48
C LEU A 488 -21.77 -3.14 2.94
N GLY A 489 -21.57 -1.94 2.38
CA GLY A 489 -21.54 -1.70 0.93
C GLY A 489 -20.24 -2.08 0.21
N LEU A 490 -19.16 -2.38 0.94
CA LEU A 490 -17.87 -2.75 0.34
C LEU A 490 -17.89 -4.17 -0.26
N PRO A 491 -17.06 -4.45 -1.28
CA PRO A 491 -16.83 -5.81 -1.77
C PRO A 491 -16.38 -6.76 -0.64
N PRO A 492 -16.81 -8.04 -0.64
CA PRO A 492 -16.53 -8.97 0.46
C PRO A 492 -15.05 -9.07 0.85
N ALA A 493 -14.15 -9.22 -0.14
CA ALA A 493 -12.71 -9.33 0.12
C ALA A 493 -12.14 -8.08 0.79
N GLU A 494 -12.52 -6.89 0.32
CA GLU A 494 -12.07 -5.62 0.88
C GLU A 494 -12.64 -5.39 2.29
N ARG A 495 -13.91 -5.74 2.50
CA ARG A 495 -14.56 -5.68 3.81
C ARG A 495 -13.84 -6.58 4.81
N LEU A 496 -13.61 -7.86 4.48
CA LEU A 496 -12.95 -8.82 5.38
C LEU A 496 -11.54 -8.36 5.77
N LEU A 497 -10.77 -7.78 4.85
CA LEU A 497 -9.48 -7.18 5.16
C LEU A 497 -9.62 -6.00 6.15
N LEU A 498 -10.57 -5.11 5.92
CA LEU A 498 -10.79 -3.93 6.75
C LEU A 498 -11.36 -4.24 8.13
N VAL A 499 -12.13 -5.31 8.30
CA VAL A 499 -12.62 -5.73 9.62
C VAL A 499 -11.69 -6.74 10.30
N GLY A 500 -10.60 -7.17 9.64
CA GLY A 500 -9.65 -8.14 10.21
C GLY A 500 -10.19 -9.58 10.24
N ALA A 501 -11.14 -9.90 9.36
CA ALA A 501 -11.75 -11.22 9.23
C ALA A 501 -11.13 -12.08 8.11
N ALA A 502 -10.02 -11.65 7.52
CA ALA A 502 -9.38 -12.37 6.41
C ALA A 502 -8.86 -13.77 6.81
N ASP A 503 -8.45 -13.93 8.06
CA ASP A 503 -7.95 -15.20 8.61
C ASP A 503 -9.09 -16.09 9.16
N LEU A 504 -10.34 -15.61 9.14
CA LEU A 504 -11.47 -16.38 9.67
C LEU A 504 -11.89 -17.49 8.70
N PRO A 505 -12.31 -18.67 9.21
CA PRO A 505 -12.58 -19.87 8.42
C PRO A 505 -13.64 -19.70 7.32
N ALA A 506 -14.48 -18.67 7.39
CA ALA A 506 -15.52 -18.36 6.41
C ALA A 506 -15.02 -17.87 5.05
N ALA A 507 -13.77 -17.38 4.95
CA ALA A 507 -13.23 -16.86 3.69
C ALA A 507 -12.99 -17.95 2.62
N ALA A 508 -12.95 -19.23 3.02
CA ALA A 508 -12.52 -20.33 2.17
C ALA A 508 -13.54 -20.79 1.12
N GLY A 509 -14.84 -20.49 1.29
CA GLY A 509 -15.91 -21.02 0.43
C GLY A 509 -16.14 -20.24 -0.87
N SER A 510 -15.71 -18.97 -0.96
CA SER A 510 -16.17 -18.08 -2.04
C SER A 510 -15.15 -17.05 -2.54
N ILE A 511 -13.96 -16.97 -1.93
CA ILE A 511 -12.89 -16.11 -2.43
C ILE A 511 -11.89 -17.00 -3.16
N GLU A 512 -11.98 -17.04 -4.49
CA GLU A 512 -10.87 -17.61 -5.27
C GLU A 512 -9.58 -16.89 -4.85
N PRO A 513 -8.54 -17.61 -4.40
CA PRO A 513 -7.33 -17.04 -3.81
C PRO A 513 -6.51 -16.13 -4.76
N GLY A 514 -7.02 -15.78 -5.94
CA GLY A 514 -6.41 -14.82 -6.87
C GLY A 514 -7.20 -13.51 -7.09
N ALA A 515 -8.37 -13.33 -6.48
CA ALA A 515 -9.23 -12.16 -6.76
C ALA A 515 -8.97 -10.94 -5.85
N ALA A 516 -8.23 -11.11 -4.76
CA ALA A 516 -7.95 -10.07 -3.77
C ALA A 516 -6.51 -9.53 -3.87
N GLU A 517 -5.92 -9.48 -5.07
CA GLU A 517 -4.73 -8.65 -5.21
C GLU A 517 -5.13 -7.19 -4.93
N PRO A 518 -4.55 -6.55 -3.90
CA PRO A 518 -4.83 -5.14 -3.63
C PRO A 518 -4.55 -4.38 -4.91
N ALA A 519 -5.46 -3.49 -5.30
CA ALA A 519 -5.26 -2.66 -6.47
C ALA A 519 -3.82 -2.11 -6.42
N PRO A 520 -2.99 -2.29 -7.46
CA PRO A 520 -1.52 -2.16 -7.37
C PRO A 520 -1.00 -0.79 -6.94
N ASN A 521 -1.90 0.18 -6.73
CA ASN A 521 -1.64 1.56 -6.33
C ASN A 521 -2.49 2.01 -5.12
N GLY A 522 -3.23 1.11 -4.47
CA GLY A 522 -4.03 1.42 -3.28
C GLY A 522 -3.18 1.39 -2.01
N PRO A 523 -3.52 2.19 -0.98
CA PRO A 523 -2.86 2.06 0.32
C PRO A 523 -3.07 0.62 0.86
N PRO A 524 -2.09 0.07 1.60
CA PRO A 524 -2.29 -1.20 2.28
C PRO A 524 -3.51 -1.08 3.20
N LEU A 525 -4.44 -2.02 3.06
CA LEU A 525 -5.61 -2.07 3.93
C LEU A 525 -5.20 -2.75 5.23
N SER A 526 -5.33 -2.03 6.34
CA SER A 526 -5.22 -2.57 7.68
C SER A 526 -6.61 -2.72 8.30
N SER A 527 -6.74 -3.64 9.25
CA SER A 527 -7.96 -3.75 10.03
C SER A 527 -8.21 -2.45 10.80
N ILE A 528 -9.45 -1.95 10.78
CA ILE A 528 -9.89 -0.77 11.54
C ILE A 528 -10.28 -1.10 12.97
N MET A 529 -10.35 -2.39 13.31
CA MET A 529 -10.89 -2.84 14.59
C MET A 529 -10.02 -2.44 15.78
N ALA A 530 -8.74 -2.13 15.55
CA ALA A 530 -7.86 -1.57 16.59
C ALA A 530 -8.23 -0.12 16.96
N ASP A 531 -8.82 0.63 16.02
CA ASP A 531 -9.17 2.04 16.18
C ASP A 531 -10.66 2.26 16.43
N THR A 532 -11.48 1.21 16.33
CA THR A 532 -12.94 1.29 16.46
C THR A 532 -13.39 0.64 17.76
N ASP A 533 -14.26 1.32 18.51
CA ASP A 533 -15.05 0.72 19.59
C ASP A 533 -15.96 -0.37 19.00
N ALA A 534 -15.51 -1.61 19.17
CA ALA A 534 -16.17 -2.80 18.66
C ALA A 534 -17.61 -2.95 19.17
N LEU A 535 -17.87 -2.60 20.44
CA LEU A 535 -19.21 -2.68 21.02
C LEU A 535 -20.13 -1.60 20.44
N ALA A 536 -19.63 -0.37 20.28
CA ALA A 536 -20.40 0.67 19.62
C ALA A 536 -20.77 0.25 18.19
N LEU A 537 -19.82 -0.27 17.42
CA LEU A 537 -20.09 -0.75 16.05
C LEU A 537 -21.08 -1.91 16.03
N ALA A 538 -20.99 -2.86 16.97
CA ALA A 538 -21.94 -3.96 17.10
C ALA A 538 -23.35 -3.47 17.48
N ARG A 539 -23.46 -2.45 18.34
CA ARG A 539 -24.74 -1.80 18.66
C ARG A 539 -25.35 -1.08 17.45
N ALA A 540 -24.53 -0.36 16.68
CA ALA A 540 -24.98 0.26 15.44
C ALA A 540 -25.47 -0.78 14.43
N LEU A 541 -24.79 -1.93 14.33
CA LEU A 541 -25.23 -3.05 13.50
C LEU A 541 -26.58 -3.60 13.97
N LYS A 542 -26.73 -3.84 15.27
CA LYS A 542 -28.01 -4.26 15.86
C LYS A 542 -29.14 -3.27 15.53
N ASP A 543 -28.90 -1.98 15.71
CA ASP A 543 -29.91 -0.96 15.44
C ASP A 543 -30.29 -0.89 13.95
N GLU A 544 -29.33 -1.02 13.02
CA GLU A 544 -29.58 -1.07 11.57
C GLU A 544 -30.40 -2.31 11.16
N VAL A 545 -30.06 -3.48 11.70
CA VAL A 545 -30.75 -4.75 11.44
C VAL A 545 -32.21 -4.68 11.90
N LEU A 546 -32.44 -4.18 13.12
CA LEU A 546 -33.79 -4.02 13.68
C LEU A 546 -34.59 -2.94 12.93
N ALA A 547 -33.97 -1.81 12.58
CA ALA A 547 -34.63 -0.74 11.82
C ALA A 547 -35.02 -1.19 10.41
N SER A 548 -34.20 -2.02 9.78
CA SER A 548 -34.44 -2.57 8.44
C SER A 548 -35.37 -3.78 8.44
N GLN A 549 -35.72 -4.32 9.62
CA GLN A 549 -36.53 -5.54 9.78
C GLN A 549 -35.99 -6.70 8.96
N LEU A 550 -34.66 -6.92 9.01
CA LEU A 550 -34.05 -8.00 8.26
C LEU A 550 -34.51 -9.35 8.81
N GLU A 551 -34.94 -10.23 7.91
CA GLU A 551 -35.30 -11.61 8.25
C GLU A 551 -34.05 -12.49 8.43
N ASN A 552 -32.91 -12.09 7.86
CA ASN A 552 -31.65 -12.84 7.89
C ASN A 552 -30.45 -11.89 7.93
N LEU A 553 -29.34 -12.31 8.55
CA LEU A 553 -28.07 -11.60 8.48
C LEU A 553 -27.26 -12.06 7.27
N GLU A 554 -27.10 -11.17 6.29
CA GLU A 554 -26.15 -11.44 5.18
C GLU A 554 -24.71 -11.62 5.71
N VAL A 555 -23.86 -12.25 4.91
CA VAL A 555 -22.41 -12.42 5.16
C VAL A 555 -21.72 -11.11 5.57
N ALA A 556 -22.17 -9.98 5.00
CA ALA A 556 -21.67 -8.65 5.35
C ALA A 556 -21.86 -8.31 6.83
N HIS A 557 -23.08 -8.55 7.34
CA HIS A 557 -23.44 -8.29 8.72
C HIS A 557 -22.71 -9.24 9.66
N MET A 558 -22.66 -10.53 9.30
CA MET A 558 -21.96 -11.54 10.11
C MET A 558 -20.46 -11.28 10.19
N ALA A 559 -19.83 -10.81 9.11
CA ALA A 559 -18.40 -10.49 9.11
C ALA A 559 -18.09 -9.33 10.06
N VAL A 560 -18.92 -8.28 10.05
CA VAL A 560 -18.79 -7.15 10.98
C VAL A 560 -19.01 -7.61 12.42
N LEU A 561 -20.11 -8.33 12.71
CA LEU A 561 -20.42 -8.82 14.05
C LEU A 561 -19.30 -9.71 14.61
N CYS A 562 -18.86 -10.69 13.83
CA CYS A 562 -17.78 -11.60 14.24
C CYS A 562 -16.47 -10.84 14.50
N SER A 563 -16.13 -9.87 13.66
CA SER A 563 -14.93 -9.05 13.85
C SER A 563 -15.01 -8.19 15.10
N CYS A 564 -16.18 -7.63 15.40
CA CYS A 564 -16.42 -6.88 16.63
C CYS A 564 -16.19 -7.76 17.87
N VAL A 565 -16.72 -8.99 17.88
CA VAL A 565 -16.54 -9.93 18.99
C VAL A 565 -15.07 -10.32 19.17
N VAL A 566 -14.38 -10.70 18.08
CA VAL A 566 -12.96 -11.11 18.12
C VAL A 566 -12.05 -9.95 18.55
N ALA A 567 -12.31 -8.74 18.04
CA ALA A 567 -11.54 -7.56 18.41
C ALA A 567 -11.72 -7.20 19.90
N HIS A 568 -12.94 -7.27 20.42
CA HIS A 568 -13.20 -7.06 21.85
C HIS A 568 -12.43 -8.08 22.70
N LEU A 569 -12.49 -9.36 22.35
CA LEU A 569 -11.80 -10.43 23.07
C LEU A 569 -10.27 -10.39 22.95
N SER A 570 -9.73 -9.62 22.00
CA SER A 570 -8.29 -9.36 21.92
C SER A 570 -7.82 -8.35 22.98
N THR A 571 -8.74 -7.58 23.58
CA THR A 571 -8.44 -6.53 24.58
C THR A 571 -9.10 -6.78 25.94
N SER A 572 -10.19 -7.55 25.98
CA SER A 572 -10.94 -7.96 27.17
C SER A 572 -11.00 -9.48 27.26
N ALA A 573 -11.04 -10.03 28.48
CA ALA A 573 -11.20 -11.47 28.67
C ALA A 573 -12.65 -11.97 28.51
N GLU A 574 -13.64 -11.08 28.67
CA GLU A 574 -15.05 -11.46 28.77
C GLU A 574 -15.96 -10.52 27.96
N LEU A 575 -17.10 -11.08 27.51
CA LEU A 575 -18.25 -10.38 26.93
C LEU A 575 -19.23 -10.03 28.05
N ASP A 576 -19.29 -8.75 28.41
CA ASP A 576 -20.10 -8.25 29.52
C ASP A 576 -21.61 -8.17 29.17
N GLN A 577 -22.40 -7.61 30.10
CA GLN A 577 -23.84 -7.46 29.92
C GLN A 577 -24.23 -6.67 28.67
N GLN A 578 -23.40 -5.72 28.23
CA GLN A 578 -23.70 -4.89 27.07
C GLN A 578 -23.58 -5.70 25.77
N TRP A 579 -22.67 -6.66 25.72
CA TRP A 579 -22.56 -7.62 24.63
C TRP A 579 -23.71 -8.63 24.64
N THR A 580 -24.11 -9.11 25.83
CA THR A 580 -25.29 -9.96 25.97
C THR A 580 -26.54 -9.28 25.41
N GLU A 581 -26.74 -7.98 25.67
CA GLU A 581 -27.86 -7.21 25.09
C GLU A 581 -27.83 -7.15 23.56
N VAL A 582 -26.64 -7.09 22.95
CA VAL A 582 -26.49 -7.12 21.49
C VAL A 582 -26.82 -8.51 20.95
N PHE A 583 -26.33 -9.56 21.59
CA PHE A 583 -26.59 -10.93 21.20
C PHE A 583 -28.06 -11.31 21.38
N ASP A 584 -28.68 -10.98 22.51
CA ASP A 584 -30.10 -11.24 22.76
C ASP A 584 -31.00 -10.60 21.70
N ALA A 585 -30.62 -9.46 21.13
CA ALA A 585 -31.35 -8.81 20.05
C ALA A 585 -31.15 -9.44 18.66
N LEU A 586 -30.08 -10.21 18.47
CA LEU A 586 -29.66 -10.74 17.16
C LEU A 586 -29.57 -12.27 17.09
N HIS A 587 -29.67 -12.99 18.22
CA HIS A 587 -29.33 -14.42 18.31
C HIS A 587 -30.18 -15.28 17.36
N ASP A 588 -31.47 -15.00 17.23
CA ASP A 588 -32.34 -15.69 16.27
C ASP A 588 -31.75 -15.65 14.85
N LEU A 589 -31.31 -14.45 14.42
CA LEU A 589 -30.73 -14.26 13.09
C LEU A 589 -29.33 -14.86 12.97
N VAL A 590 -28.54 -14.86 14.06
CA VAL A 590 -27.23 -15.52 14.12
C VAL A 590 -27.38 -17.03 14.01
N PHE A 591 -28.40 -17.62 14.66
CA PHE A 591 -28.68 -19.05 14.57
C PHE A 591 -29.16 -19.43 13.17
N VAL A 592 -30.02 -18.62 12.54
CA VAL A 592 -30.42 -18.84 11.14
C VAL A 592 -29.21 -18.74 10.20
N ALA A 593 -28.24 -17.86 10.48
CA ALA A 593 -27.01 -17.75 9.69
C ALA A 593 -26.13 -19.01 9.72
N LEU A 594 -26.34 -19.95 10.66
CA LEU A 594 -25.71 -21.29 10.60
C LEU A 594 -26.19 -22.12 9.41
N CYS A 595 -27.34 -21.78 8.82
CA CYS A 595 -27.90 -22.47 7.66
C CYS A 595 -27.42 -21.86 6.32
N ASP A 596 -26.66 -20.76 6.33
CA ASP A 596 -26.09 -20.15 5.12
C ASP A 596 -24.63 -20.57 4.94
N PRO A 597 -24.25 -21.26 3.85
CA PRO A 597 -22.89 -21.77 3.65
C PRO A 597 -21.81 -20.69 3.62
N TYR A 598 -22.19 -19.44 3.34
CA TYR A 598 -21.25 -18.31 3.31
C TYR A 598 -21.14 -17.58 4.66
N ALA A 599 -22.09 -17.78 5.57
CA ALA A 599 -22.13 -17.12 6.88
C ALA A 599 -21.92 -18.08 8.06
N ALA A 600 -22.14 -19.39 7.86
CA ALA A 600 -22.17 -20.40 8.91
C ALA A 600 -20.89 -20.43 9.75
N ALA A 601 -19.72 -20.28 9.14
CA ALA A 601 -18.46 -20.26 9.86
C ALA A 601 -18.33 -19.02 10.77
N LEU A 602 -18.79 -17.85 10.31
CA LEU A 602 -18.81 -16.63 11.13
C LEU A 602 -19.82 -16.74 12.27
N ALA A 603 -21.01 -17.29 11.99
CA ALA A 603 -22.04 -17.56 12.99
C ALA A 603 -21.54 -18.53 14.05
N ALA A 604 -20.89 -19.62 13.65
CA ALA A 604 -20.30 -20.59 14.54
C ALA A 604 -19.26 -19.95 15.47
N THR A 605 -18.34 -19.13 14.93
CA THR A 605 -17.37 -18.39 15.74
C THR A 605 -18.05 -17.45 16.72
N VAL A 606 -19.06 -16.68 16.30
CA VAL A 606 -19.80 -15.78 17.21
C VAL A 606 -20.44 -16.58 18.36
N ILE A 607 -21.11 -17.69 18.05
CA ILE A 607 -21.77 -18.56 19.03
C ILE A 607 -20.76 -19.15 20.02
N GLU A 608 -19.63 -19.67 19.54
CA GLU A 608 -18.54 -20.17 20.39
C GLU A 608 -18.03 -19.10 21.34
N GLN A 609 -17.74 -17.90 20.83
CA GLN A 609 -17.22 -16.82 21.66
C GLN A 609 -18.23 -16.44 22.75
N PHE A 610 -19.52 -16.29 22.42
CA PHE A 610 -20.54 -16.01 23.43
C PHE A 610 -20.72 -17.16 24.42
N ALA A 611 -20.63 -18.42 23.98
CA ALA A 611 -20.69 -19.55 24.89
C ALA A 611 -19.49 -19.54 25.86
N PHE A 612 -18.28 -19.29 25.38
CA PHE A 612 -17.07 -19.39 26.21
C PHE A 612 -16.83 -18.18 27.10
N THR A 613 -17.09 -16.96 26.61
CA THR A 613 -16.60 -15.74 27.25
C THR A 613 -17.70 -14.82 27.79
N SER A 614 -18.97 -15.17 27.61
CA SER A 614 -20.10 -14.38 28.15
C SER A 614 -20.74 -15.02 29.40
N GLN A 615 -21.69 -14.30 30.00
CA GLN A 615 -22.51 -14.81 31.11
C GLN A 615 -23.57 -15.84 30.66
N ILE A 616 -23.85 -15.95 29.35
CA ILE A 616 -24.89 -16.86 28.82
C ILE A 616 -24.44 -18.33 28.93
N LYS A 617 -23.14 -18.61 28.70
CA LYS A 617 -22.51 -19.93 28.82
C LYS A 617 -23.27 -21.03 28.05
N ASP A 618 -23.52 -22.17 28.70
CA ASP A 618 -24.27 -23.31 28.14
C ASP A 618 -25.75 -22.98 27.88
N GLY A 619 -26.25 -21.84 28.36
CA GLY A 619 -27.60 -21.36 28.11
C GLY A 619 -27.93 -21.23 26.62
N ILE A 620 -26.95 -20.88 25.78
CA ILE A 620 -27.12 -20.76 24.32
C ILE A 620 -27.60 -22.10 23.71
N LEU A 621 -27.09 -23.23 24.21
CA LEU A 621 -27.43 -24.56 23.69
C LEU A 621 -28.84 -25.01 24.07
N ARG A 622 -29.45 -24.36 25.07
CA ARG A 622 -30.83 -24.61 25.49
C ARG A 622 -31.82 -23.65 24.85
N ASP A 623 -31.35 -22.71 24.04
CA ASP A 623 -32.19 -21.73 23.39
C ASP A 623 -33.11 -22.40 22.34
N PRO A 624 -34.44 -22.19 22.40
CA PRO A 624 -35.37 -22.81 21.46
C PRO A 624 -35.11 -22.46 19.99
N SER A 625 -34.62 -21.25 19.72
CA SER A 625 -34.30 -20.80 18.36
C SER A 625 -33.04 -21.46 17.85
N PHE A 626 -32.04 -21.69 18.70
CA PHE A 626 -30.86 -22.48 18.35
C PHE A 626 -31.24 -23.92 18.00
N VAL A 627 -32.07 -24.57 18.83
CA VAL A 627 -32.62 -25.91 18.54
C VAL A 627 -33.42 -25.91 17.25
N GLY A 628 -34.19 -24.85 16.99
CA GLY A 628 -34.93 -24.66 15.74
C GLY A 628 -34.03 -24.62 14.51
N ALA A 629 -32.97 -23.80 14.54
CA ALA A 629 -31.98 -23.71 13.47
C ALA A 629 -31.28 -25.07 13.22
N LEU A 630 -30.95 -25.81 14.29
CA LEU A 630 -30.39 -27.15 14.15
C LEU A 630 -31.37 -28.15 13.52
N ARG A 631 -32.68 -28.03 13.76
CA ARG A 631 -33.68 -28.88 13.09
C ARG A 631 -33.84 -28.56 11.61
N LEU A 632 -33.65 -27.30 11.23
CA LEU A 632 -33.58 -26.92 9.81
C LEU A 632 -32.33 -27.52 9.16
N LEU A 633 -31.20 -27.47 9.86
CA LEU A 633 -29.93 -27.97 9.34
C LEU A 633 -29.85 -29.51 9.32
N PHE A 634 -30.48 -30.16 10.30
CA PHE A 634 -30.51 -31.61 10.51
C PHE A 634 -31.96 -32.11 10.65
N PRO A 635 -32.69 -32.28 9.52
CA PRO A 635 -34.06 -32.78 9.54
C PRO A 635 -34.15 -34.18 10.18
N ALA A 636 -35.20 -34.41 10.98
CA ALA A 636 -35.33 -35.62 11.80
C ALA A 636 -35.77 -36.88 11.02
N SER A 637 -36.25 -36.72 9.78
CA SER A 637 -36.69 -37.81 8.92
C SER A 637 -36.41 -37.49 7.46
N ASP A 638 -36.32 -38.54 6.63
CA ASP A 638 -36.18 -38.40 5.19
C ASP A 638 -37.36 -37.60 4.60
N GLU A 639 -38.58 -37.78 5.13
CA GLU A 639 -39.76 -37.00 4.72
C GLU A 639 -39.58 -35.50 5.02
N ALA A 640 -39.01 -35.16 6.19
CA ALA A 640 -38.73 -33.79 6.57
C ALA A 640 -37.58 -33.18 5.73
N ALA A 641 -36.60 -34.00 5.33
CA ALA A 641 -35.53 -33.61 4.41
C ALA A 641 -36.06 -33.38 2.99
N GLU A 642 -37.03 -34.18 2.53
CA GLU A 642 -37.70 -33.98 1.24
C GLU A 642 -38.55 -32.70 1.23
N GLU A 643 -39.21 -32.36 2.35
CA GLU A 643 -40.04 -31.16 2.47
C GLU A 643 -39.22 -29.87 2.65
N MET A 644 -38.18 -29.88 3.49
CA MET A 644 -37.39 -28.70 3.83
C MET A 644 -36.14 -28.52 2.96
N GLY A 645 -35.76 -29.54 2.19
CA GLY A 645 -34.47 -29.64 1.52
C GLY A 645 -33.41 -30.25 2.44
N GLU A 646 -32.48 -31.01 1.87
CA GLU A 646 -31.27 -31.41 2.60
C GLU A 646 -30.50 -30.16 3.02
N GLY A 647 -30.13 -30.08 4.30
CA GLY A 647 -29.27 -29.03 4.80
C GLY A 647 -27.92 -29.06 4.07
N ASP A 648 -27.32 -27.89 3.86
CA ASP A 648 -26.04 -27.79 3.18
C ASP A 648 -24.94 -28.53 3.96
N ASP A 649 -24.24 -29.46 3.30
CA ASP A 649 -23.19 -30.29 3.90
C ASP A 649 -22.09 -29.46 4.57
N VAL A 650 -21.76 -28.28 4.01
CA VAL A 650 -20.74 -27.38 4.57
C VAL A 650 -21.24 -26.78 5.88
N CYS A 651 -22.49 -26.32 5.91
CA CYS A 651 -23.14 -25.83 7.12
C CYS A 651 -23.19 -26.91 8.21
N GLN A 652 -23.60 -28.13 7.85
CA GLN A 652 -23.64 -29.27 8.77
C GLN A 652 -22.26 -29.57 9.35
N ALA A 653 -21.22 -29.64 8.51
CA ALA A 653 -19.85 -29.91 8.94
C ALA A 653 -19.31 -28.82 9.89
N LEU A 654 -19.55 -27.53 9.57
CA LEU A 654 -19.16 -26.40 10.40
C LEU A 654 -19.88 -26.43 11.75
N CYS A 655 -21.19 -26.69 11.74
CA CYS A 655 -21.99 -26.80 12.95
C CYS A 655 -21.53 -27.97 13.84
N GLY A 656 -21.24 -29.13 13.25
CA GLY A 656 -20.69 -30.25 14.01
C GLY A 656 -19.30 -29.97 14.59
N ALA A 657 -18.42 -29.29 13.84
CA ALA A 657 -17.13 -28.84 14.37
C ALA A 657 -17.31 -27.89 15.56
N MET A 658 -18.25 -26.94 15.46
CA MET A 658 -18.60 -26.02 16.53
C MET A 658 -19.09 -26.77 17.79
N LEU A 659 -20.00 -27.73 17.63
CA LEU A 659 -20.50 -28.54 18.77
C LEU A 659 -19.40 -29.36 19.43
N ARG A 660 -18.44 -29.90 18.66
CA ARG A 660 -17.27 -30.59 19.22
C ARG A 660 -16.38 -29.64 20.01
N ASN A 661 -16.11 -28.44 19.47
CA ASN A 661 -15.32 -27.42 20.18
C ASN A 661 -15.97 -27.05 21.50
N LEU A 662 -17.28 -26.79 21.50
CA LEU A 662 -18.06 -26.51 22.71
C LEU A 662 -17.95 -27.64 23.74
N ALA A 663 -18.17 -28.89 23.33
CA ALA A 663 -18.07 -30.04 24.22
C ALA A 663 -16.63 -30.30 24.74
N GLY A 664 -15.62 -29.84 24.02
CA GLY A 664 -14.21 -29.91 24.39
C GLY A 664 -13.83 -28.98 25.54
N GLU A 665 -14.52 -27.85 25.69
CA GLU A 665 -14.18 -26.80 26.67
C GLU A 665 -14.39 -27.23 28.12
N GLY A 666 -15.32 -28.15 28.40
CA GLY A 666 -15.53 -28.65 29.75
C GLY A 666 -16.75 -29.55 29.93
N ALA A 667 -16.86 -30.18 31.10
CA ALA A 667 -17.96 -31.10 31.41
C ALA A 667 -19.35 -30.46 31.28
N VAL A 668 -19.48 -29.18 31.68
CA VAL A 668 -20.75 -28.45 31.59
C VAL A 668 -21.24 -28.32 30.16
N PHE A 669 -20.36 -27.90 29.24
CA PHE A 669 -20.72 -27.82 27.81
C PHE A 669 -20.90 -29.20 27.20
N ARG A 670 -20.09 -30.18 27.57
CA ARG A 670 -20.25 -31.57 27.10
C ARG A 670 -21.62 -32.13 27.44
N ASP A 671 -22.07 -31.95 28.68
CA ASP A 671 -23.37 -32.42 29.13
C ASP A 671 -24.49 -31.62 28.43
N ALA A 672 -24.34 -30.31 28.25
CA ALA A 672 -25.29 -29.49 27.51
C ALA A 672 -25.41 -29.89 26.02
N VAL A 673 -24.29 -30.20 25.36
CA VAL A 673 -24.28 -30.72 23.98
C VAL A 673 -24.93 -32.11 23.95
N ARG A 674 -24.66 -32.99 24.92
CA ARG A 674 -25.31 -34.31 24.99
C ARG A 674 -26.83 -34.18 25.17
N ASP A 675 -27.27 -33.29 26.07
CA ASP A 675 -28.69 -33.00 26.29
C ASP A 675 -29.35 -32.44 25.02
N LEU A 676 -28.68 -31.54 24.31
CA LEU A 676 -29.13 -31.01 23.03
C LEU A 676 -29.28 -32.14 21.98
N LEU A 677 -28.23 -32.95 21.79
CA LEU A 677 -28.23 -34.03 20.80
C LEU A 677 -29.28 -35.10 21.10
N SER A 678 -29.62 -35.31 22.38
CA SER A 678 -30.69 -36.24 22.78
C SER A 678 -32.08 -35.86 22.26
N GLN A 679 -32.28 -34.60 21.85
CA GLN A 679 -33.53 -34.11 21.27
C GLN A 679 -33.67 -34.42 19.78
N PHE A 680 -32.62 -34.92 19.14
CA PHE A 680 -32.59 -35.26 17.72
C PHE A 680 -32.65 -36.78 17.56
N VAL A 681 -33.59 -37.26 16.75
CA VAL A 681 -33.59 -38.66 16.30
C VAL A 681 -32.50 -38.77 15.25
N THR A 682 -31.30 -39.17 15.66
CA THR A 682 -30.17 -39.26 14.74
C THR A 682 -30.30 -40.52 13.88
N ALA A 683 -30.46 -40.33 12.56
CA ALA A 683 -30.28 -41.43 11.62
C ALA A 683 -28.85 -42.00 11.76
N PRO A 684 -28.66 -43.33 11.73
CA PRO A 684 -27.33 -43.91 11.77
C PRO A 684 -26.45 -43.35 10.64
N GLY A 685 -25.31 -42.76 10.99
CA GLY A 685 -24.36 -42.16 10.03
C GLY A 685 -24.59 -40.67 9.74
N SER A 686 -25.51 -39.99 10.45
CA SER A 686 -25.57 -38.53 10.40
C SER A 686 -24.39 -37.90 11.16
N LEU A 687 -23.97 -36.70 10.75
CA LEU A 687 -22.85 -36.00 11.39
C LEU A 687 -23.12 -35.71 12.87
N LEU A 688 -24.38 -35.49 13.26
CA LEU A 688 -24.78 -35.39 14.67
C LEU A 688 -24.70 -36.72 15.41
N ALA A 689 -24.97 -37.86 14.76
CA ALA A 689 -24.76 -39.18 15.34
C ALA A 689 -23.27 -39.42 15.64
N ASP A 690 -22.39 -38.97 14.74
CA ASP A 690 -20.94 -39.09 14.92
C ASP A 690 -20.46 -38.22 16.09
N VAL A 691 -20.91 -36.96 16.17
CA VAL A 691 -20.62 -36.09 17.33
C VAL A 691 -21.15 -36.71 18.62
N ALA A 692 -22.38 -37.25 18.62
CA ALA A 692 -22.95 -37.90 19.79
C ALA A 692 -22.19 -39.17 20.21
N ALA A 693 -21.64 -39.92 19.26
CA ALA A 693 -20.86 -41.13 19.52
C ALA A 693 -19.44 -40.82 20.05
N GLU A 694 -18.88 -39.65 19.71
CA GLU A 694 -17.60 -39.16 20.22
C GLU A 694 -17.67 -38.68 21.68
N LEU A 695 -18.83 -38.23 22.17
CA LEU A 695 -19.06 -37.62 23.50
C LEU A 695 -19.60 -38.58 24.57
#